data_AF-A0A5D0UBT9-F1
#
_entry.id   AF-A0A5D0UBT9-F1
#
_cell.length_a   1.000
_cell.length_b   1.000
_cell.length_c   1.000
_cell.angle_alpha   90.00
_cell.angle_beta   90.00
_cell.angle_gamma   90.00
#
_symmetry.space_group_name_H-M   'P 1'
#
loop_
_entity.id
_entity.type
_entity.pdbx_description
1 polymer ?
#
loop_
_entity_poly.entity_id
_entity_poly.type
_entity_poly.pdbx_seq_one_letter_code
_entity_poly.pdbx_strand_id
1 'polypeptide(L)'
;MTQFPQLPAPADLAAAGPTGAKKTLNKAAGPLPAAELAPFFEHACRELARAGERELAFWAFAQARKVEKNHPALRDLDRVQDVFLELVPAGGVGPAALRDYAKTLAAELPGEEAHARFRAVICAGFDAGLIPYARIFPDLRALARAAKIKKRDEEAFLAERLLRAGLVPVASHQVWAAAREPLAAVAGRDDDLMKLLIAAEPDRARHEEESGEEVAEEIRQMWLETLAESGAGTHLSPRWFGTVGRGCAANVLLKLVDQAGNRLFPESEVMFGEETDPAIPPPDYRHIIPQGELTTDSPRWWQSAFDVGQQAADLASGPEGRERFASLLDAFVRDMGYFGNVDYAATMRALWGLPETREVASEAVDAWKADTGRRDLPFLYDALHRLVRLTGPGRLLDLEPGVADGLEPADPVDALLMALRGGIPAELAVPGDGMPHKSPKSGRTIVQHLGFLTITERSWHAYASVIGADELSVKLPQLPEGLLPWYDGDTGLLSRNRDGVWQTFRVEGRAGQTVALTLDPDTATARPEAPGAAEVTFPGAAGPSEVRLCRGAITVTAPDGTRTARLLFSPVMRTKGGLVPPPGWWSRRDPVDLDGSAALRRLDREGAARLLEATLTGPRAAADVLHAVLPEVTAPALRDGVLEAARTAVECLLLAVELRDRTGRPQPPALPALVSPASDLPFARTAARTRWLVHQRLLARALESAATDEPAADEPYLVRTVSLPRGGYVGVGMDTLAGHVLPAVLPWTADAQREDVLDVLRLWANAPIGDGTATAACRILRLTPAGGDGESNAERQMVDKELERTAPGELWRTPTGTLLIMDYQRHARTATAVEYAPGGTFGPIMPPGWRAARAPVPCWGWGGSDRVVRLIRLLAERGPALIDAAATVHDLAKRAGFTVADAVAVCDFPAEALADDIPTTGATISFPMRDAVRERLLPDDPADLWVTGLATDAAAAWWRTTGDVI
;
A
#
# COMPACT_ATOMS: atom_id res chain seq x y z
N MET A 1 -80.79 20.80 19.94
CA MET A 1 -80.51 21.13 18.52
C MET A 1 -80.77 22.61 18.32
N THR A 2 -79.72 23.43 18.28
CA THR A 2 -79.81 24.86 17.96
C THR A 2 -79.94 24.97 16.45
N GLN A 3 -81.03 25.56 15.93
CA GLN A 3 -81.21 25.80 14.49
C GLN A 3 -80.31 26.96 14.07
N PHE A 4 -79.17 26.66 13.45
CA PHE A 4 -78.36 27.67 12.77
C PHE A 4 -79.10 28.26 11.57
N PRO A 5 -78.77 29.49 11.12
CA PRO A 5 -79.23 29.97 9.81
C PRO A 5 -78.87 28.94 8.74
N GLN A 6 -79.83 28.64 7.85
CA GLN A 6 -79.67 27.63 6.80
C GLN A 6 -78.42 27.96 5.97
N LEU A 7 -77.42 27.07 6.04
CA LEU A 7 -76.21 27.20 5.22
C LEU A 7 -76.59 27.16 3.74
N PRO A 8 -75.97 27.98 2.87
CA PRO A 8 -76.08 27.82 1.43
C PRO A 8 -75.65 26.41 1.03
N ALA A 9 -76.25 25.84 -0.03
CA ALA A 9 -75.92 24.50 -0.46
C ALA A 9 -74.41 24.41 -0.81
N PRO A 10 -73.71 23.31 -0.48
CA PRO A 10 -72.28 23.17 -0.78
C PRO A 10 -71.94 23.38 -2.26
N ALA A 11 -72.83 22.98 -3.17
CA ALA A 11 -72.68 23.21 -4.61
C ALA A 11 -72.66 24.71 -4.99
N ASP A 12 -73.45 25.55 -4.31
CA ASP A 12 -73.47 27.00 -4.54
C ASP A 12 -72.21 27.66 -3.99
N LEU A 13 -71.65 27.14 -2.89
CA LEU A 13 -70.39 27.59 -2.32
C LEU A 13 -69.21 27.21 -3.21
N ALA A 14 -69.19 25.99 -3.75
CA ALA A 14 -68.19 25.54 -4.72
C ALA A 14 -68.22 26.39 -6.00
N ALA A 15 -69.41 26.64 -6.56
CA ALA A 15 -69.59 27.46 -7.76
C ALA A 15 -69.18 28.93 -7.59
N ALA A 16 -69.25 29.48 -6.37
CA ALA A 16 -68.82 30.84 -6.06
C ALA A 16 -67.27 31.01 -5.99
N GLY A 17 -66.52 29.91 -6.07
CA GLY A 17 -65.07 29.86 -5.93
C GLY A 17 -64.58 30.13 -4.50
N PRO A 18 -63.30 29.86 -4.19
CA PRO A 18 -62.79 29.86 -2.81
C PRO A 18 -62.98 31.19 -2.07
N THR A 19 -62.79 32.32 -2.76
CA THR A 19 -62.93 33.66 -2.19
C THR A 19 -64.40 34.04 -1.98
N GLY A 20 -65.28 33.65 -2.91
CA GLY A 20 -66.73 33.89 -2.82
C GLY A 20 -67.37 33.09 -1.69
N ALA A 21 -67.05 31.79 -1.60
CA ALA A 21 -67.50 30.90 -0.53
C ALA A 21 -67.14 31.43 0.86
N LYS A 22 -65.87 31.82 1.07
CA LYS A 22 -65.38 32.40 2.34
C LYS A 22 -66.14 33.67 2.73
N LYS A 23 -66.42 34.55 1.77
CA LYS A 23 -67.17 35.80 2.01
C LYS A 23 -68.63 35.52 2.39
N THR A 24 -69.27 34.57 1.72
CA THR A 24 -70.65 34.16 2.01
C THR A 24 -70.77 33.54 3.42
N LEU A 25 -69.85 32.64 3.78
CA LEU A 25 -69.82 32.02 5.11
C LEU A 25 -69.53 33.05 6.22
N ASN A 26 -68.60 33.98 6.02
CA ASN A 26 -68.35 35.06 6.98
C ASN A 26 -69.55 36.00 7.13
N LYS A 27 -70.28 36.29 6.04
CA LYS A 27 -71.49 37.12 6.09
C LYS A 27 -72.61 36.42 6.87
N ALA A 28 -72.76 35.11 6.70
CA ALA A 28 -73.73 34.30 7.45
C ALA A 28 -73.36 34.14 8.93
N ALA A 29 -72.07 34.14 9.26
CA ALA A 29 -71.58 34.09 10.65
C ALA A 29 -71.70 35.44 11.39
N GLY A 30 -71.63 36.57 10.67
CA GLY A 30 -71.59 37.92 11.24
C GLY A 30 -72.64 38.28 12.32
N PRO A 31 -73.92 37.88 12.22
CA PRO A 31 -74.93 38.21 13.23
C PRO A 31 -74.96 37.26 14.44
N LEU A 32 -74.17 36.18 14.46
CA LEU A 32 -74.22 35.18 15.52
C LEU A 32 -73.45 35.63 16.78
N PRO A 33 -73.93 35.30 18.00
CA PRO A 33 -73.18 35.54 19.23
C PRO A 33 -71.91 34.67 19.29
N ALA A 34 -70.91 35.11 20.05
CA ALA A 34 -69.60 34.44 20.13
C ALA A 34 -69.68 32.94 20.50
N ALA A 35 -70.66 32.54 21.31
CA ALA A 35 -70.90 31.15 21.71
C ALA A 35 -71.42 30.25 20.57
N GLU A 36 -72.02 30.81 19.52
CA GLU A 36 -72.59 30.07 18.39
C GLU A 36 -71.67 30.05 17.15
N LEU A 37 -70.64 30.92 17.12
CA LEU A 37 -69.73 31.05 15.98
C LEU A 37 -68.90 29.78 15.72
N ALA A 38 -68.33 29.15 16.76
CA ALA A 38 -67.54 27.92 16.59
C ALA A 38 -68.41 26.73 16.12
N PRO A 39 -69.55 26.42 16.77
CA PRO A 39 -70.49 25.41 16.27
C PRO A 39 -71.00 25.67 14.84
N PHE A 40 -71.23 26.93 14.46
CA PHE A 40 -71.63 27.30 13.09
C PHE A 40 -70.56 26.92 12.06
N PHE A 41 -69.30 27.29 12.30
CA PHE A 41 -68.20 26.96 11.39
C PHE A 41 -67.88 25.45 11.37
N GLU A 42 -68.10 24.72 12.47
CA GLU A 42 -68.03 23.26 12.49
C GLU A 42 -69.13 22.63 11.63
N HIS A 43 -70.37 23.14 11.71
CA HIS A 43 -71.45 22.69 10.85
C HIS A 43 -71.15 22.96 9.37
N ALA A 44 -70.61 24.14 9.04
CA ALA A 44 -70.16 24.43 7.68
C ALA A 44 -69.04 23.49 7.22
N CYS A 45 -68.08 23.16 8.09
CA CYS A 45 -67.03 22.19 7.79
C CYS A 45 -67.61 20.80 7.46
N ARG A 46 -68.58 20.31 8.24
CA ARG A 46 -69.26 19.01 7.98
C ARG A 46 -69.88 18.96 6.60
N GLU A 47 -70.63 19.98 6.23
CA GLU A 47 -71.32 20.03 4.93
C GLU A 47 -70.33 20.13 3.76
N LEU A 48 -69.25 20.89 3.91
CA LEU A 48 -68.20 21.01 2.90
C LEU A 48 -67.37 19.74 2.76
N ALA A 49 -67.04 19.07 3.86
CA ALA A 49 -66.32 17.80 3.85
C ALA A 49 -67.14 16.70 3.17
N ARG A 50 -68.46 16.62 3.44
CA ARG A 50 -69.38 15.70 2.76
C ARG A 50 -69.47 15.95 1.26
N ALA A 51 -69.31 17.19 0.83
CA ALA A 51 -69.33 17.59 -0.59
C ALA A 51 -67.97 17.41 -1.30
N GLY A 52 -66.91 17.00 -0.59
CA GLY A 52 -65.57 16.83 -1.17
C GLY A 52 -64.75 18.11 -1.30
N GLU A 53 -65.27 19.25 -0.81
CA GLU A 53 -64.65 20.58 -0.92
C GLU A 53 -63.57 20.80 0.17
N ARG A 54 -62.46 20.05 0.08
CA ARG A 54 -61.43 19.92 1.14
C ARG A 54 -60.83 21.26 1.59
N GLU A 55 -60.47 22.14 0.66
CA GLU A 55 -59.84 23.43 1.01
C GLU A 55 -60.78 24.36 1.79
N LEU A 56 -62.06 24.35 1.42
CA LEU A 56 -63.09 25.14 2.09
C LEU A 56 -63.45 24.55 3.46
N ALA A 57 -63.50 23.22 3.56
CA ALA A 57 -63.67 22.53 4.84
C ALA A 57 -62.53 22.86 5.82
N PHE A 58 -61.27 22.79 5.38
CA PHE A 58 -60.10 23.18 6.19
C PHE A 58 -60.19 24.63 6.67
N TRP A 59 -60.63 25.55 5.80
CA TRP A 59 -60.80 26.94 6.17
C TRP A 59 -61.91 27.14 7.21
N ALA A 60 -63.07 26.49 7.03
CA ALA A 60 -64.18 26.58 7.97
C ALA A 60 -63.78 26.02 9.34
N PHE A 61 -63.10 24.87 9.37
CA PHE A 61 -62.54 24.30 10.59
C PHE A 61 -61.57 25.26 11.29
N ALA A 62 -60.67 25.90 10.53
CA ALA A 62 -59.72 26.87 11.08
C ALA A 62 -60.42 28.12 11.66
N GLN A 63 -61.56 28.56 11.09
CA GLN A 63 -62.34 29.65 11.67
C GLN A 63 -62.98 29.25 13.01
N ALA A 64 -63.53 28.03 13.12
CA ALA A 64 -64.05 27.52 14.39
C ALA A 64 -62.98 27.54 15.49
N ARG A 65 -61.77 27.04 15.18
CA ARG A 65 -60.64 27.05 16.13
C ARG A 65 -60.14 28.47 16.45
N LYS A 66 -60.19 29.40 15.48
CA LYS A 66 -59.83 30.82 15.70
C LYS A 66 -60.78 31.51 16.68
N VAL A 67 -62.08 31.22 16.61
CA VAL A 67 -63.08 31.74 17.55
C VAL A 67 -62.76 31.30 18.98
N GLU A 68 -62.48 30.01 19.18
CA GLU A 68 -62.13 29.45 20.49
C GLU A 68 -60.76 29.92 21.02
N LYS A 69 -59.85 30.30 20.13
CA LYS A 69 -58.58 30.95 20.51
C LYS A 69 -58.82 32.37 21.01
N ASN A 70 -59.74 33.11 20.38
CA ASN A 70 -60.08 34.48 20.75
C ASN A 70 -61.00 34.56 21.99
N HIS A 71 -61.75 33.49 22.27
CA HIS A 71 -62.65 33.38 23.41
C HIS A 71 -62.39 32.09 24.23
N PRO A 72 -61.27 31.98 24.97
CA PRO A 72 -60.90 30.75 25.69
C PRO A 72 -61.96 30.26 26.70
N ALA A 73 -62.72 31.17 27.31
CA ALA A 73 -63.79 30.84 28.26
C ALA A 73 -64.96 30.06 27.64
N LEU A 74 -65.06 30.00 26.31
CA LEU A 74 -66.09 29.27 25.57
C LEU A 74 -65.56 27.93 25.03
N ARG A 75 -64.29 27.59 25.28
CA ARG A 75 -63.68 26.36 24.79
C ARG A 75 -64.10 25.18 25.68
N ASP A 76 -64.81 24.25 25.07
CA ASP A 76 -65.16 22.96 25.66
C ASP A 76 -64.28 21.88 25.00
N LEU A 77 -63.35 21.31 25.77
CA LEU A 77 -62.37 20.34 25.26
C LEU A 77 -63.00 18.98 24.91
N ASP A 78 -64.13 18.61 25.53
CA ASP A 78 -64.84 17.36 25.22
C ASP A 78 -65.57 17.51 23.89
N ARG A 79 -66.29 18.62 23.69
CA ARG A 79 -66.88 18.95 22.39
C ARG A 79 -65.83 19.04 21.29
N VAL A 80 -64.69 19.68 21.56
CA VAL A 80 -63.59 19.78 20.57
C VAL A 80 -63.04 18.40 20.23
N GLN A 81 -62.82 17.51 21.21
CA GLN A 81 -62.41 16.12 20.98
C GLN A 81 -63.39 15.37 20.07
N ASP A 82 -64.70 15.45 20.35
CA ASP A 82 -65.75 14.80 19.55
C ASP A 82 -65.75 15.32 18.10
N VAL A 83 -65.57 16.63 17.93
CA VAL A 83 -65.48 17.27 16.61
C VAL A 83 -64.23 16.82 15.85
N PHE A 84 -63.09 16.62 16.51
CA PHE A 84 -61.90 16.05 15.88
C PHE A 84 -62.10 14.58 15.51
N LEU A 85 -62.72 13.77 16.39
CA LEU A 85 -63.06 12.36 16.11
C LEU A 85 -64.05 12.22 14.93
N GLU A 86 -64.94 13.19 14.74
CA GLU A 86 -65.88 13.23 13.62
C GLU A 86 -65.21 13.68 12.31
N LEU A 87 -64.49 14.81 12.33
CA LEU A 87 -64.08 15.51 11.12
C LEU A 87 -62.73 15.07 10.56
N VAL A 88 -61.86 14.45 11.37
CA VAL A 88 -60.59 13.89 10.88
C VAL A 88 -60.83 12.72 9.92
N PRO A 89 -61.66 11.70 10.24
CA PRO A 89 -62.06 10.67 9.29
C PRO A 89 -62.71 11.21 8.01
N ALA A 90 -63.48 12.28 8.12
CA ALA A 90 -64.15 12.92 6.99
C ALA A 90 -63.22 13.74 6.08
N GLY A 91 -61.93 13.88 6.43
CA GLY A 91 -60.97 14.69 5.67
C GLY A 91 -61.23 16.20 5.75
N GLY A 92 -61.98 16.66 6.77
CA GLY A 92 -62.32 18.07 6.99
C GLY A 92 -61.29 18.84 7.82
N VAL A 93 -60.24 18.17 8.31
CA VAL A 93 -59.22 18.74 9.20
C VAL A 93 -57.84 18.70 8.55
N GLY A 94 -57.21 19.86 8.42
CA GLY A 94 -55.86 19.98 7.85
C GLY A 94 -54.73 19.72 8.86
N PRO A 95 -53.51 19.39 8.41
CA PRO A 95 -52.36 19.10 9.27
C PRO A 95 -52.03 20.18 10.31
N ALA A 96 -52.16 21.46 9.96
CA ALA A 96 -51.89 22.55 10.89
C ALA A 96 -52.82 22.54 12.10
N ALA A 97 -54.10 22.19 11.89
CA ALA A 97 -55.08 22.15 12.95
C ALA A 97 -54.88 20.96 13.90
N LEU A 98 -54.42 19.81 13.39
CA LEU A 98 -53.99 18.67 14.21
C LEU A 98 -52.80 19.02 15.10
N ARG A 99 -51.80 19.74 14.57
CA ARG A 99 -50.64 20.22 15.36
C ARG A 99 -51.05 21.16 16.48
N ASP A 100 -51.91 22.13 16.16
CA ASP A 100 -52.39 23.08 17.15
C ASP A 100 -53.26 22.40 18.21
N TYR A 101 -53.97 21.33 17.83
CA TYR A 101 -54.73 20.50 18.76
C TYR A 101 -53.82 19.74 19.72
N ALA A 102 -52.76 19.08 19.24
CA ALA A 102 -51.77 18.42 20.09
C ALA A 102 -51.15 19.40 21.11
N LYS A 103 -50.80 20.62 20.67
CA LYS A 103 -50.29 21.68 21.56
C LYS A 103 -51.31 22.12 22.60
N THR A 104 -52.58 22.21 22.21
CA THR A 104 -53.67 22.59 23.12
C THR A 104 -53.88 21.52 24.18
N LEU A 105 -53.92 20.24 23.79
CA LEU A 105 -54.02 19.13 24.73
C LEU A 105 -52.83 19.08 25.70
N ALA A 106 -51.61 19.30 25.20
CA ALA A 106 -50.41 19.34 26.03
C ALA A 106 -50.41 20.47 27.07
N ALA A 107 -51.09 21.59 26.78
CA ALA A 107 -51.15 22.75 27.67
C ALA A 107 -52.27 22.67 28.71
N GLU A 108 -53.39 22.04 28.37
CA GLU A 108 -54.63 22.11 29.17
C GLU A 108 -54.93 20.82 29.96
N LEU A 109 -54.32 19.67 29.61
CA LEU A 109 -54.64 18.37 30.24
C LEU A 109 -53.40 17.68 30.82
N PRO A 110 -53.59 16.78 31.82
CA PRO A 110 -52.52 15.88 32.27
C PRO A 110 -51.96 15.06 31.10
N GLY A 111 -50.66 14.76 31.14
CA GLY A 111 -49.95 14.13 30.01
C GLY A 111 -50.56 12.83 29.50
N GLU A 112 -51.05 11.96 30.39
CA GLU A 112 -51.69 10.68 30.03
C GLU A 112 -53.02 10.89 29.28
N GLU A 113 -53.86 11.82 29.75
CA GLU A 113 -55.14 12.14 29.13
C GLU A 113 -54.96 12.86 27.79
N ALA A 114 -54.03 13.82 27.73
CA ALA A 114 -53.68 14.53 26.50
C ALA A 114 -53.20 13.56 25.40
N HIS A 115 -52.35 12.61 25.78
CA HIS A 115 -51.84 11.57 24.87
C HIS A 115 -52.95 10.64 24.39
N ALA A 116 -53.79 10.11 25.29
CA ALA A 116 -54.88 9.20 24.94
C ALA A 116 -55.90 9.83 23.98
N ARG A 117 -56.31 11.09 24.25
CA ARG A 117 -57.25 11.84 23.42
C ARG A 117 -56.71 12.09 22.00
N PHE A 118 -55.45 12.53 21.90
CA PHE A 118 -54.82 12.77 20.60
C PHE A 118 -54.64 11.47 19.81
N ARG A 119 -54.21 10.40 20.48
CA ARG A 119 -54.04 9.08 19.86
C ARG A 119 -55.35 8.54 19.30
N ALA A 120 -56.48 8.73 19.99
CA ALA A 120 -57.81 8.32 19.49
C ALA A 120 -58.18 9.03 18.18
N VAL A 121 -57.92 10.34 18.07
CA VAL A 121 -58.16 11.12 16.85
C VAL A 121 -57.31 10.63 15.69
N ILE A 122 -56.03 10.35 15.93
CA ILE A 122 -55.13 9.81 14.91
C ILE A 122 -55.58 8.42 14.45
N CYS A 123 -55.99 7.55 15.38
CA CYS A 123 -56.48 6.21 15.04
C CYS A 123 -57.73 6.28 14.14
N ALA A 124 -58.69 7.15 14.48
CA ALA A 124 -59.89 7.34 13.68
C ALA A 124 -59.55 7.82 12.25
N GLY A 125 -58.56 8.71 12.12
CA GLY A 125 -58.03 9.11 10.81
C GLY A 125 -57.43 7.95 10.02
N PHE A 126 -56.60 7.12 10.66
CA PHE A 126 -56.00 5.95 10.01
C PHE A 126 -57.04 4.91 9.58
N ASP A 127 -58.06 4.66 10.40
CA ASP A 127 -59.16 3.74 10.07
C ASP A 127 -59.98 4.24 8.85
N ALA A 128 -59.97 5.54 8.59
CA ALA A 128 -60.62 6.17 7.45
C ALA A 128 -59.72 6.31 6.21
N GLY A 129 -58.49 5.79 6.24
CA GLY A 129 -57.57 5.88 5.10
C GLY A 129 -56.76 7.18 5.04
N LEU A 130 -56.77 8.02 6.09
CA LEU A 130 -56.09 9.33 6.06
C LEU A 130 -54.58 9.17 6.22
N ILE A 131 -53.84 9.67 5.23
CA ILE A 131 -52.37 9.67 5.24
C ILE A 131 -51.87 10.65 6.33
N PRO A 132 -50.94 10.23 7.22
CA PRO A 132 -50.39 11.11 8.24
C PRO A 132 -49.65 12.31 7.64
N TYR A 133 -49.61 13.40 8.40
CA TYR A 133 -48.68 14.50 8.13
C TYR A 133 -47.33 14.22 8.79
N ALA A 134 -46.22 14.63 8.18
CA ALA A 134 -44.87 14.25 8.62
C ALA A 134 -44.52 14.57 10.08
N ARG A 135 -45.11 15.62 10.66
CA ARG A 135 -44.87 16.05 12.04
C ARG A 135 -45.62 15.22 13.09
N ILE A 136 -46.45 14.26 12.68
CA ILE A 136 -47.21 13.40 13.61
C ILE A 136 -46.29 12.65 14.58
N PHE A 137 -45.13 12.18 14.12
CA PHE A 137 -44.13 11.51 14.95
C PHE A 137 -43.61 12.47 16.05
N PRO A 138 -43.02 13.65 15.73
CA PRO A 138 -42.68 14.65 16.73
C PRO A 138 -43.79 15.04 17.71
N ASP A 139 -45.02 15.23 17.22
CA ASP A 139 -46.14 15.69 18.05
C ASP A 139 -46.57 14.61 19.06
N LEU A 140 -46.71 13.35 18.61
CA LEU A 140 -47.02 12.24 19.51
C LEU A 140 -45.87 11.93 20.47
N ARG A 141 -44.60 12.05 20.05
CA ARG A 141 -43.45 11.92 20.95
C ARG A 141 -43.50 12.94 22.10
N ALA A 142 -43.89 14.18 21.81
CA ALA A 142 -43.98 15.23 22.83
C ALA A 142 -45.07 14.91 23.87
N LEU A 143 -46.24 14.44 23.41
CA LEU A 143 -47.34 14.01 24.28
C LEU A 143 -47.00 12.74 25.07
N ALA A 144 -46.43 11.72 24.41
CA ALA A 144 -46.00 10.48 25.05
C ALA A 144 -44.96 10.71 26.16
N ARG A 145 -44.02 11.65 25.94
CA ARG A 145 -43.04 12.05 26.97
C ARG A 145 -43.73 12.61 28.22
N ALA A 146 -44.76 13.43 28.05
CA ALA A 146 -45.55 13.97 29.16
C ALA A 146 -46.35 12.87 29.88
N ALA A 147 -46.79 11.84 29.15
CA ALA A 147 -47.45 10.64 29.66
C ALA A 147 -46.48 9.59 30.27
N LYS A 148 -45.17 9.85 30.30
CA LYS A 148 -44.12 8.89 30.73
C LYS A 148 -44.06 7.61 29.88
N ILE A 149 -44.57 7.65 28.66
CA ILE A 149 -44.42 6.58 27.66
C ILE A 149 -43.07 6.72 26.97
N LYS A 150 -42.35 5.61 26.76
CA LYS A 150 -41.04 5.65 26.10
C LYS A 150 -41.22 6.01 24.63
N LYS A 151 -40.33 6.86 24.11
CA LYS A 151 -40.27 7.25 22.69
C LYS A 151 -40.45 6.05 21.74
N ARG A 152 -39.68 4.99 21.98
CA ARG A 152 -39.65 3.77 21.14
C ARG A 152 -41.00 3.06 21.08
N ASP A 153 -41.74 3.03 22.18
CA ASP A 153 -43.02 2.31 22.27
C ASP A 153 -44.11 3.05 21.47
N GLU A 154 -44.10 4.39 21.53
CA GLU A 154 -45.06 5.21 20.80
C GLU A 154 -44.79 5.24 19.28
N GLU A 155 -43.51 5.31 18.90
CA GLU A 155 -43.12 5.21 17.50
C GLU A 155 -43.43 3.84 16.89
N ALA A 156 -43.21 2.77 17.67
CA ALA A 156 -43.56 1.41 17.27
C ALA A 156 -45.08 1.28 17.03
N PHE A 157 -45.89 1.85 17.93
CA PHE A 157 -47.34 1.89 17.75
C PHE A 157 -47.75 2.57 16.44
N LEU A 158 -47.18 3.74 16.13
CA LEU A 158 -47.48 4.45 14.88
C LEU A 158 -47.07 3.65 13.65
N ALA A 159 -45.85 3.10 13.65
CA ALA A 159 -45.35 2.29 12.55
C ALA A 159 -46.23 1.06 12.29
N GLU A 160 -46.59 0.33 13.35
CA GLU A 160 -47.49 -0.82 13.27
C GLU A 160 -48.85 -0.42 12.69
N ARG A 161 -49.45 0.68 13.18
CA ARG A 161 -50.76 1.13 12.70
C ARG A 161 -50.72 1.55 11.24
N LEU A 162 -49.66 2.23 10.80
CA LEU A 162 -49.50 2.62 9.40
C LEU A 162 -49.41 1.39 8.47
N LEU A 163 -48.67 0.36 8.88
CA LEU A 163 -48.56 -0.89 8.13
C LEU A 163 -49.90 -1.63 8.06
N ARG A 164 -50.57 -1.83 9.21
CA ARG A 164 -51.84 -2.57 9.27
C ARG A 164 -52.98 -1.85 8.55
N ALA A 165 -52.96 -0.52 8.50
CA ALA A 165 -53.93 0.28 7.77
C ALA A 165 -53.61 0.41 6.25
N GLY A 166 -52.47 -0.11 5.78
CA GLY A 166 -52.08 -0.04 4.36
C GLY A 166 -51.80 1.38 3.87
N LEU A 167 -51.40 2.29 4.76
CA LEU A 167 -51.22 3.72 4.45
C LEU A 167 -49.81 4.06 3.97
N VAL A 168 -48.86 3.16 4.22
CA VAL A 168 -47.43 3.35 3.91
C VAL A 168 -47.15 3.49 2.40
N PRO A 169 -47.75 2.68 1.47
CA PRO A 169 -47.50 2.80 0.03
C PRO A 169 -47.75 4.18 -0.57
N VAL A 170 -48.76 4.88 -0.07
CA VAL A 170 -49.20 6.20 -0.55
C VAL A 170 -48.68 7.35 0.32
N ALA A 171 -47.87 7.06 1.34
CA ALA A 171 -47.34 8.07 2.25
C ALA A 171 -46.33 8.99 1.56
N SER A 172 -46.36 10.29 1.91
CA SER A 172 -45.41 11.27 1.35
C SER A 172 -43.96 10.98 1.76
N HIS A 173 -43.00 11.51 0.99
CA HIS A 173 -41.56 11.43 1.28
C HIS A 173 -41.20 11.76 2.74
N GLN A 174 -41.80 12.83 3.30
CA GLN A 174 -41.52 13.25 4.67
C GLN A 174 -42.06 12.27 5.72
N VAL A 175 -43.16 11.56 5.44
CA VAL A 175 -43.69 10.52 6.33
C VAL A 175 -42.79 9.31 6.29
N TRP A 176 -42.34 8.87 5.10
CA TRP A 176 -41.37 7.80 4.94
C TRP A 176 -40.08 8.08 5.72
N ALA A 177 -39.51 9.28 5.56
CA ALA A 177 -38.32 9.70 6.28
C ALA A 177 -38.51 9.67 7.82
N ALA A 178 -39.69 10.03 8.31
CA ALA A 178 -40.00 10.01 9.74
C ALA A 178 -40.28 8.58 10.28
N ALA A 179 -40.83 7.70 9.42
CA ALA A 179 -41.29 6.37 9.78
C ALA A 179 -40.23 5.27 9.58
N ARG A 180 -39.18 5.49 8.79
CA ARG A 180 -38.14 4.50 8.45
C ARG A 180 -37.61 3.71 9.63
N GLU A 181 -36.97 4.37 10.60
CA GLU A 181 -36.38 3.71 11.78
C GLU A 181 -37.44 2.95 12.60
N PRO A 182 -38.60 3.54 12.93
CA PRO A 182 -39.70 2.82 13.57
C PRO A 182 -40.22 1.60 12.79
N LEU A 183 -40.43 1.73 11.47
CA LEU A 183 -40.90 0.66 10.59
C LEU A 183 -39.91 -0.51 10.56
N ALA A 184 -38.62 -0.21 10.40
CA ALA A 184 -37.58 -1.23 10.44
C ALA A 184 -37.55 -1.95 11.79
N ALA A 185 -37.67 -1.19 12.88
CA ALA A 185 -37.59 -1.71 14.24
C ALA A 185 -38.80 -2.56 14.68
N VAL A 186 -40.00 -2.35 14.12
CA VAL A 186 -41.19 -3.19 14.37
C VAL A 186 -41.23 -4.41 13.47
N ALA A 187 -40.94 -4.24 12.17
CA ALA A 187 -40.89 -5.33 11.22
C ALA A 187 -39.81 -6.36 11.59
N GLY A 188 -38.65 -5.92 12.07
CA GLY A 188 -37.58 -6.82 12.51
C GLY A 188 -37.88 -7.62 13.79
N ARG A 189 -39.05 -7.44 14.43
CA ARG A 189 -39.48 -8.22 15.62
C ARG A 189 -40.73 -9.06 15.40
N ASP A 190 -41.45 -8.84 14.30
CA ASP A 190 -42.75 -9.45 14.03
C ASP A 190 -42.86 -9.81 12.54
N ASP A 191 -42.94 -11.11 12.24
CA ASP A 191 -42.97 -11.65 10.88
C ASP A 191 -44.21 -11.21 10.08
N ASP A 192 -45.35 -10.94 10.73
CA ASP A 192 -46.55 -10.48 10.04
C ASP A 192 -46.43 -9.01 9.67
N LEU A 193 -45.84 -8.19 10.54
CA LEU A 193 -45.49 -6.80 10.20
C LEU A 193 -44.40 -6.74 9.13
N MET A 194 -43.45 -7.69 9.13
CA MET A 194 -42.47 -7.83 8.05
C MET A 194 -43.14 -8.10 6.70
N LYS A 195 -44.10 -9.03 6.63
CA LYS A 195 -44.85 -9.30 5.39
C LYS A 195 -45.62 -8.06 4.92
N LEU A 196 -46.22 -7.32 5.84
CA LEU A 196 -46.90 -6.06 5.50
C LEU A 196 -45.92 -5.00 4.98
N LEU A 197 -44.73 -4.88 5.56
CA LEU A 197 -43.70 -3.96 5.07
C LEU A 197 -43.18 -4.34 3.68
N ILE A 198 -43.02 -5.64 3.40
CA ILE A 198 -42.65 -6.16 2.07
C ILE A 198 -43.76 -5.89 1.06
N ALA A 199 -45.03 -6.04 1.45
CA ALA A 199 -46.18 -5.73 0.58
C ALA A 199 -46.41 -4.22 0.41
N ALA A 200 -45.81 -3.38 1.25
CA ALA A 200 -45.98 -1.93 1.23
C ALA A 200 -45.06 -1.22 0.21
N GLU A 201 -44.88 -1.81 -0.97
CA GLU A 201 -44.15 -1.18 -2.09
C GLU A 201 -44.81 0.19 -2.41
N PRO A 202 -44.03 1.29 -2.48
CA PRO A 202 -44.58 2.60 -2.79
C PRO A 202 -45.30 2.65 -4.14
N ASP A 203 -46.46 3.33 -4.18
CA ASP A 203 -47.23 3.52 -5.40
C ASP A 203 -46.54 4.53 -6.32
N ARG A 204 -45.68 4.03 -7.21
CA ARG A 204 -44.85 4.85 -8.09
C ARG A 204 -45.66 5.80 -8.95
N ALA A 205 -46.74 5.33 -9.58
CA ALA A 205 -47.55 6.14 -10.49
C ALA A 205 -48.16 7.34 -9.77
N ARG A 206 -48.65 7.12 -8.55
CA ARG A 206 -49.17 8.20 -7.70
C ARG A 206 -48.09 9.19 -7.29
N HIS A 207 -46.93 8.73 -6.82
CA HIS A 207 -45.86 9.62 -6.37
C HIS A 207 -45.25 10.44 -7.51
N GLU A 208 -45.16 9.85 -8.71
CA GLU A 208 -44.74 10.56 -9.93
C GLU A 208 -45.71 11.69 -10.28
N GLU A 209 -47.03 11.45 -10.22
CA GLU A 209 -48.05 12.46 -10.47
C GLU A 209 -48.02 13.59 -9.42
N GLU A 210 -47.86 13.25 -8.14
CA GLU A 210 -47.94 14.22 -7.04
C GLU A 210 -46.65 15.04 -6.84
N SER A 211 -45.47 14.41 -7.02
CA SER A 211 -44.18 14.97 -6.59
C SER A 211 -43.05 14.84 -7.62
N GLY A 212 -43.29 14.19 -8.76
CA GLY A 212 -42.30 13.96 -9.81
C GLY A 212 -41.49 12.66 -9.66
N GLU A 213 -40.85 12.25 -10.76
CA GLU A 213 -40.10 10.98 -10.88
C GLU A 213 -38.95 10.85 -9.87
N GLU A 214 -38.19 11.92 -9.65
CA GLU A 214 -37.06 11.92 -8.72
C GLU A 214 -37.50 11.60 -7.29
N VAL A 215 -38.57 12.24 -6.81
CA VAL A 215 -39.10 12.02 -5.45
C VAL A 215 -39.75 10.65 -5.31
N ALA A 216 -40.42 10.16 -6.35
CA ALA A 216 -40.98 8.80 -6.36
C ALA A 216 -39.87 7.73 -6.22
N GLU A 217 -38.73 7.94 -6.89
CA GLU A 217 -37.57 7.06 -6.76
C GLU A 217 -36.90 7.17 -5.37
N GLU A 218 -36.78 8.37 -4.79
CA GLU A 218 -36.29 8.55 -3.41
C GLU A 218 -37.16 7.79 -2.40
N ILE A 219 -38.49 7.84 -2.55
CA ILE A 219 -39.43 7.10 -1.71
C ILE A 219 -39.22 5.59 -1.85
N ARG A 220 -39.08 5.09 -3.09
CA ARG A 220 -38.77 3.68 -3.37
C ARG A 220 -37.46 3.25 -2.71
N GLN A 221 -36.40 4.04 -2.82
CA GLN A 221 -35.11 3.72 -2.20
C GLN A 221 -35.19 3.73 -0.66
N MET A 222 -35.91 4.67 -0.04
CA MET A 222 -36.15 4.66 1.41
C MET A 222 -36.87 3.39 1.87
N TRP A 223 -37.85 2.90 1.09
CA TRP A 223 -38.51 1.63 1.39
C TRP A 223 -37.54 0.45 1.32
N LEU A 224 -36.73 0.35 0.26
CA LEU A 224 -35.70 -0.70 0.12
C LEU A 224 -34.67 -0.65 1.26
N GLU A 225 -34.25 0.55 1.67
CA GLU A 225 -33.38 0.75 2.83
C GLU A 225 -34.04 0.28 4.14
N THR A 226 -35.33 0.58 4.32
CA THR A 226 -36.12 0.12 5.48
C THR A 226 -36.22 -1.40 5.52
N LEU A 227 -36.40 -2.06 4.37
CA LEU A 227 -36.35 -3.53 4.25
C LEU A 227 -34.98 -4.09 4.65
N ALA A 228 -33.90 -3.48 4.19
CA ALA A 228 -32.56 -3.94 4.53
C ALA A 228 -32.22 -3.68 6.01
N GLU A 229 -32.76 -2.64 6.62
CA GLU A 229 -32.64 -2.35 8.06
C GLU A 229 -33.47 -3.28 8.94
N SER A 230 -34.64 -3.73 8.47
CA SER A 230 -35.51 -4.64 9.21
C SER A 230 -35.04 -6.09 9.21
N GLY A 231 -34.13 -6.47 8.30
CA GLY A 231 -33.74 -7.87 8.11
C GLY A 231 -34.58 -8.61 7.07
N ALA A 232 -35.33 -7.89 6.21
CA ALA A 232 -36.29 -8.47 5.28
C ALA A 232 -35.69 -9.51 4.33
N GLY A 233 -34.38 -9.48 4.07
CA GLY A 233 -33.70 -10.43 3.19
C GLY A 233 -33.97 -11.90 3.53
N THR A 234 -34.24 -12.25 4.79
CA THR A 234 -34.61 -13.63 5.19
C THR A 234 -35.96 -14.08 4.62
N HIS A 235 -36.88 -13.16 4.28
CA HIS A 235 -38.25 -13.43 3.84
C HIS A 235 -38.47 -13.25 2.32
N LEU A 236 -37.54 -12.64 1.60
CA LEU A 236 -37.72 -12.24 0.19
C LEU A 236 -37.46 -13.37 -0.81
N SER A 237 -38.43 -13.81 -1.60
CA SER A 237 -38.21 -14.89 -2.61
C SER A 237 -37.09 -14.54 -3.63
N PRO A 238 -36.39 -15.52 -4.25
CA PRO A 238 -35.40 -15.24 -5.29
C PRO A 238 -35.95 -14.34 -6.41
N ARG A 239 -37.17 -14.61 -6.89
CA ARG A 239 -37.84 -13.81 -7.92
C ARG A 239 -38.04 -12.35 -7.54
N TRP A 240 -38.19 -12.04 -6.25
CA TRP A 240 -38.33 -10.66 -5.78
C TRP A 240 -37.10 -9.82 -6.15
N PHE A 241 -35.89 -10.38 -6.03
CA PHE A 241 -34.63 -9.67 -6.30
C PHE A 241 -34.48 -9.26 -7.77
N GLY A 242 -34.99 -10.07 -8.71
CA GLY A 242 -34.95 -9.77 -10.15
C GLY A 242 -36.11 -8.88 -10.64
N THR A 243 -37.15 -8.70 -9.83
CA THR A 243 -38.37 -7.96 -10.23
C THR A 243 -38.57 -6.70 -9.41
N VAL A 244 -39.08 -6.85 -8.20
CA VAL A 244 -39.39 -5.75 -7.29
C VAL A 244 -38.11 -5.07 -6.78
N GLY A 245 -37.10 -5.86 -6.42
CA GLY A 245 -35.78 -5.40 -5.95
C GLY A 245 -34.84 -4.88 -7.04
N ARG A 246 -35.31 -4.79 -8.30
CA ARG A 246 -34.51 -4.31 -9.44
C ARG A 246 -34.04 -2.86 -9.22
N GLY A 247 -32.80 -2.56 -9.61
CA GLY A 247 -32.25 -1.20 -9.55
C GLY A 247 -32.03 -0.67 -8.13
N CYS A 248 -31.80 -1.57 -7.18
CA CYS A 248 -31.56 -1.22 -5.78
C CYS A 248 -30.15 -0.64 -5.60
N ALA A 249 -30.00 0.36 -4.72
CA ALA A 249 -28.68 0.86 -4.35
C ALA A 249 -27.77 -0.28 -3.86
N ALA A 250 -26.53 -0.36 -4.35
CA ALA A 250 -25.66 -1.52 -4.17
C ALA A 250 -25.49 -1.94 -2.71
N ASN A 251 -25.27 -1.00 -1.79
CA ASN A 251 -25.13 -1.25 -0.35
C ASN A 251 -26.39 -1.87 0.26
N VAL A 252 -27.57 -1.48 -0.21
CA VAL A 252 -28.86 -2.00 0.24
C VAL A 252 -29.07 -3.41 -0.29
N LEU A 253 -28.84 -3.63 -1.59
CA LEU A 253 -28.98 -4.95 -2.22
C LEU A 253 -28.04 -5.98 -1.60
N LEU A 254 -26.76 -5.64 -1.43
CA LEU A 254 -25.77 -6.55 -0.83
C LEU A 254 -26.18 -6.94 0.59
N LYS A 255 -26.72 -6.01 1.38
CA LYS A 255 -27.22 -6.29 2.73
C LYS A 255 -28.42 -7.24 2.72
N LEU A 256 -29.37 -7.05 1.80
CA LEU A 256 -30.53 -7.95 1.64
C LEU A 256 -30.11 -9.35 1.19
N VAL A 257 -29.13 -9.45 0.29
CA VAL A 257 -28.55 -10.71 -0.16
C VAL A 257 -27.82 -11.42 0.98
N ASP A 258 -27.03 -10.69 1.76
CA ASP A 258 -26.30 -11.22 2.91
C ASP A 258 -27.25 -11.78 3.98
N GLN A 259 -28.40 -11.14 4.19
CA GLN A 259 -29.47 -11.63 5.07
C GLN A 259 -30.13 -12.90 4.53
N ALA A 260 -30.32 -13.00 3.21
CA ALA A 260 -30.93 -14.17 2.61
C ALA A 260 -30.01 -15.41 2.63
N GLY A 261 -28.70 -15.20 2.53
CA GLY A 261 -27.66 -16.22 2.71
C GLY A 261 -27.89 -17.47 1.85
N ASN A 262 -27.79 -18.64 2.49
CA ASN A 262 -27.88 -19.95 1.85
C ASN A 262 -29.21 -20.22 1.12
N ARG A 263 -30.25 -19.41 1.36
CA ARG A 263 -31.53 -19.54 0.66
C ARG A 263 -31.46 -19.07 -0.80
N LEU A 264 -30.63 -18.08 -1.09
CA LEU A 264 -30.36 -17.64 -2.47
C LEU A 264 -29.17 -18.39 -3.07
N PHE A 265 -28.20 -18.73 -2.21
CA PHE A 265 -26.92 -19.30 -2.61
C PHE A 265 -26.65 -20.54 -1.76
N PRO A 266 -27.31 -21.69 -2.03
CA PRO A 266 -27.06 -22.90 -1.25
C PRO A 266 -25.58 -23.26 -1.30
N GLU A 267 -25.06 -23.80 -0.21
CA GLU A 267 -23.67 -24.26 -0.13
C GLU A 267 -23.39 -25.21 -1.29
N SER A 268 -22.62 -24.73 -2.27
CA SER A 268 -22.10 -25.55 -3.35
C SER A 268 -20.79 -26.17 -2.88
N GLU A 269 -20.50 -27.37 -3.39
CA GLU A 269 -19.18 -27.99 -3.26
C GLU A 269 -18.11 -26.96 -3.65
N VAL A 270 -17.15 -26.70 -2.76
CA VAL A 270 -16.05 -25.76 -3.01
C VAL A 270 -15.42 -26.10 -4.35
N MET A 271 -15.50 -25.19 -5.31
CA MET A 271 -15.06 -25.45 -6.68
C MET A 271 -13.53 -25.57 -6.69
N PHE A 272 -13.02 -26.79 -6.88
CA PHE A 272 -11.60 -27.05 -7.14
C PHE A 272 -11.14 -26.23 -8.35
N GLY A 273 -10.11 -25.39 -8.17
CA GLY A 273 -9.55 -24.53 -9.22
C GLY A 273 -9.13 -23.11 -8.80
N GLU A 274 -9.38 -22.71 -7.55
CA GLU A 274 -9.09 -21.35 -7.03
C GLU A 274 -7.65 -20.87 -7.29
N GLU A 275 -6.67 -21.77 -7.26
CA GLU A 275 -5.26 -21.41 -7.51
C GLU A 275 -4.96 -20.98 -8.96
N THR A 276 -5.84 -21.37 -9.89
CA THR A 276 -5.65 -21.16 -11.34
C THR A 276 -6.70 -20.22 -11.94
N ASP A 277 -7.76 -19.89 -11.20
CA ASP A 277 -8.83 -18.99 -11.67
C ASP A 277 -8.36 -17.53 -11.57
N PRO A 278 -8.18 -16.81 -12.69
CA PRO A 278 -7.72 -15.42 -12.67
C PRO A 278 -8.73 -14.43 -12.06
N ALA A 279 -9.99 -14.82 -11.89
CA ALA A 279 -11.01 -13.98 -11.28
C ALA A 279 -11.05 -14.09 -9.75
N ILE A 280 -10.43 -15.11 -9.17
CA ILE A 280 -10.37 -15.29 -7.73
C ILE A 280 -9.08 -14.65 -7.22
N PRO A 281 -9.14 -13.64 -6.34
CA PRO A 281 -7.95 -13.18 -5.64
C PRO A 281 -7.33 -14.39 -4.93
N PRO A 282 -6.01 -14.59 -5.00
CA PRO A 282 -5.39 -15.66 -4.22
C PRO A 282 -5.83 -15.46 -2.76
N PRO A 283 -6.28 -16.52 -2.07
CA PRO A 283 -6.60 -16.38 -0.66
C PRO A 283 -5.38 -15.81 0.06
N ASP A 284 -5.57 -15.07 1.17
CA ASP A 284 -4.52 -14.28 1.85
C ASP A 284 -3.36 -15.13 2.45
N TYR A 285 -3.06 -16.29 1.88
CA TYR A 285 -1.76 -16.97 1.88
C TYR A 285 -0.75 -16.11 1.10
N ARG A 286 -0.39 -14.95 1.68
CA ARG A 286 0.45 -13.93 1.05
C ARG A 286 1.72 -14.51 0.42
N HIS A 287 1.74 -14.62 -0.90
CA HIS A 287 2.96 -14.40 -1.66
C HIS A 287 3.14 -12.89 -1.89
N ILE A 288 4.22 -12.39 -1.28
CA ILE A 288 4.93 -11.14 -1.61
C ILE A 288 4.21 -9.86 -1.17
N ILE A 289 4.38 -9.52 0.11
CA ILE A 289 4.11 -8.19 0.64
C ILE A 289 5.10 -7.20 0.00
N PRO A 290 4.64 -6.18 -0.75
CA PRO A 290 5.47 -5.03 -1.08
C PRO A 290 5.79 -4.28 0.22
N GLN A 291 7.07 -3.98 0.45
CA GLN A 291 7.55 -3.18 1.58
C GLN A 291 6.64 -1.96 1.87
N GLY A 292 6.07 -1.90 3.09
CA GLY A 292 5.63 -0.62 3.67
C GLY A 292 4.35 -0.58 4.50
N GLU A 293 3.52 -1.61 4.57
CA GLU A 293 2.24 -1.53 5.33
C GLU A 293 2.09 -2.69 6.31
N LEU A 294 2.37 -2.41 7.58
CA LEU A 294 2.03 -3.26 8.72
C LEU A 294 0.50 -3.32 8.85
N THR A 295 -0.11 -4.42 8.41
CA THR A 295 -1.53 -4.73 8.66
C THR A 295 -1.67 -5.71 9.83
N THR A 296 -2.89 -5.95 10.31
CA THR A 296 -3.20 -6.92 11.39
C THR A 296 -2.76 -8.36 11.09
N ASP A 297 -2.45 -8.70 9.83
CA ASP A 297 -2.01 -10.05 9.39
C ASP A 297 -0.54 -10.10 8.93
N SER A 298 0.23 -9.13 9.40
CA SER A 298 1.68 -9.17 9.56
C SER A 298 2.24 -10.54 10.02
N PRO A 299 3.36 -11.06 9.46
CA PRO A 299 3.84 -12.41 9.77
C PRO A 299 4.14 -12.59 11.26
N ARG A 300 3.49 -13.61 11.85
CA ARG A 300 3.30 -13.74 13.30
C ARG A 300 4.58 -13.98 14.09
N TRP A 301 5.71 -14.37 13.49
CA TRP A 301 6.97 -14.66 14.19
C TRP A 301 7.62 -13.49 14.93
N TRP A 302 7.17 -12.26 14.70
CA TRP A 302 7.65 -11.10 15.44
C TRP A 302 6.77 -10.79 16.65
N GLN A 303 5.62 -11.46 16.76
CA GLN A 303 4.70 -11.29 17.89
C GLN A 303 5.16 -12.22 19.00
N SER A 304 5.07 -11.76 20.24
CA SER A 304 5.34 -12.59 21.43
C SER A 304 4.45 -13.85 21.52
N ALA A 305 3.37 -13.90 20.72
CA ALA A 305 2.45 -15.03 20.60
C ALA A 305 2.84 -16.06 19.52
N PHE A 306 4.00 -15.92 18.85
CA PHE A 306 4.44 -16.94 17.89
C PHE A 306 4.85 -18.22 18.61
N ASP A 307 4.03 -19.25 18.46
CA ASP A 307 4.27 -20.57 19.02
C ASP A 307 4.57 -21.57 17.89
N VAL A 308 5.82 -22.03 17.84
CA VAL A 308 6.29 -23.02 16.87
C VAL A 308 5.58 -24.37 17.06
N GLY A 309 5.20 -24.72 18.30
CA GLY A 309 4.42 -25.92 18.60
C GLY A 309 3.00 -25.83 18.04
N GLN A 310 2.36 -24.67 18.12
CA GLN A 310 1.05 -24.46 17.47
C GLN A 310 1.16 -24.59 15.94
N GLN A 311 2.25 -24.09 15.33
CA GLN A 311 2.45 -24.24 13.88
C GLN A 311 2.64 -25.70 13.45
N ALA A 312 3.38 -26.49 14.23
CA ALA A 312 3.50 -27.93 13.99
C ALA A 312 2.15 -28.65 14.14
N ALA A 313 1.33 -28.27 15.13
CA ALA A 313 -0.01 -28.81 15.29
C ALA A 313 -0.94 -28.43 14.12
N ASP A 314 -0.88 -27.20 13.64
CA ASP A 314 -1.62 -26.75 12.46
C ASP A 314 -1.17 -27.52 11.21
N LEU A 315 0.13 -27.77 11.05
CA LEU A 315 0.68 -28.55 9.93
C LEU A 315 0.19 -30.01 9.97
N ALA A 316 0.12 -30.60 11.16
CA ALA A 316 -0.41 -31.95 11.36
C ALA A 316 -1.93 -32.06 11.12
N SER A 317 -2.66 -30.93 11.08
CA SER A 317 -4.11 -30.93 10.90
C SER A 317 -4.57 -31.25 9.46
N GLY A 318 -3.70 -31.09 8.45
CA GLY A 318 -3.99 -31.45 7.07
C GLY A 318 -3.23 -30.65 6.01
N PRO A 319 -3.51 -30.89 4.71
CA PRO A 319 -2.82 -30.24 3.58
C PRO A 319 -2.87 -28.70 3.62
N GLU A 320 -4.00 -28.12 4.04
CA GLU A 320 -4.14 -26.65 4.17
C GLU A 320 -3.17 -26.06 5.20
N GLY A 321 -2.97 -26.77 6.32
CA GLY A 321 -2.02 -26.37 7.36
C GLY A 321 -0.58 -26.42 6.85
N ARG A 322 -0.24 -27.48 6.09
CA ARG A 322 1.07 -27.61 5.43
C ARG A 322 1.35 -26.47 4.46
N GLU A 323 0.38 -26.12 3.62
CA GLU A 323 0.52 -25.05 2.64
C GLU A 323 0.62 -23.66 3.29
N ARG A 324 -0.21 -23.41 4.32
CA ARG A 324 -0.12 -22.18 5.12
C ARG A 324 1.27 -22.04 5.74
N PHE A 325 1.80 -23.12 6.31
CA PHE A 325 3.13 -23.12 6.90
C PHE A 325 4.23 -22.91 5.84
N ALA A 326 4.15 -23.54 4.68
CA ALA A 326 5.12 -23.32 3.59
C ALA A 326 5.16 -21.85 3.12
N SER A 327 3.99 -21.21 3.05
CA SER A 327 3.87 -19.79 2.71
C SER A 327 4.47 -18.89 3.80
N LEU A 328 4.21 -19.21 5.07
CA LEU A 328 4.86 -18.55 6.19
C LEU A 328 6.37 -18.75 6.13
N LEU A 329 6.87 -19.96 5.91
CA LEU A 329 8.30 -20.22 5.80
C LEU A 329 8.97 -19.41 4.68
N ASP A 330 8.35 -19.29 3.50
CA ASP A 330 8.86 -18.47 2.39
C ASP A 330 9.00 -16.99 2.80
N ALA A 331 7.99 -16.44 3.49
CA ALA A 331 8.07 -15.09 4.05
C ALA A 331 9.16 -14.97 5.13
N PHE A 332 9.42 -16.03 5.93
CA PHE A 332 10.42 -16.00 7.02
C PHE A 332 11.77 -15.73 6.44
N VAL A 333 12.07 -16.53 5.42
CA VAL A 333 13.34 -16.56 4.76
C VAL A 333 13.57 -15.23 4.06
N ARG A 334 12.55 -14.63 3.44
CA ARG A 334 12.67 -13.29 2.83
C ARG A 334 12.93 -12.18 3.85
N ASP A 335 12.32 -12.26 5.03
CA ASP A 335 12.44 -11.25 6.07
C ASP A 335 13.68 -11.44 6.96
N MET A 336 14.42 -12.54 6.83
CA MET A 336 15.61 -12.81 7.64
C MET A 336 16.65 -11.69 7.56
N GLY A 337 17.00 -11.12 8.72
CA GLY A 337 17.96 -10.02 8.86
C GLY A 337 17.37 -8.62 8.66
N TYR A 338 16.06 -8.49 8.46
CA TYR A 338 15.40 -7.19 8.31
C TYR A 338 15.08 -6.54 9.67
N PHE A 339 14.60 -7.31 10.65
CA PHE A 339 14.20 -6.82 11.96
C PHE A 339 15.30 -7.08 13.00
N GLY A 340 15.92 -6.03 13.53
CA GLY A 340 17.00 -6.15 14.53
C GLY A 340 16.56 -6.70 15.89
N ASN A 341 15.25 -6.73 16.17
CA ASN A 341 14.68 -7.26 17.41
C ASN A 341 14.27 -8.75 17.33
N VAL A 342 14.53 -9.42 16.20
CA VAL A 342 14.16 -10.83 15.99
C VAL A 342 15.41 -11.71 16.02
N ASP A 343 15.43 -12.71 16.91
CA ASP A 343 16.46 -13.75 16.91
C ASP A 343 16.09 -14.83 15.87
N TYR A 344 16.47 -14.57 14.62
CA TYR A 344 16.24 -15.48 13.49
C TYR A 344 16.92 -16.83 13.68
N ALA A 345 18.09 -16.87 14.34
CA ALA A 345 18.83 -18.10 14.60
C ALA A 345 18.10 -19.00 15.60
N ALA A 346 17.58 -18.44 16.68
CA ALA A 346 16.74 -19.18 17.64
C ALA A 346 15.44 -19.67 17.00
N THR A 347 14.78 -18.81 16.20
CA THR A 347 13.54 -19.18 15.50
C THR A 347 13.78 -20.32 14.51
N MET A 348 14.84 -20.25 13.71
CA MET A 348 15.19 -21.33 12.77
C MET A 348 15.52 -22.63 13.51
N ARG A 349 16.25 -22.56 14.65
CA ARG A 349 16.50 -23.74 15.50
C ARG A 349 15.22 -24.37 16.04
N ALA A 350 14.25 -23.56 16.45
CA ALA A 350 12.97 -24.05 16.92
C ALA A 350 12.17 -24.73 15.80
N LEU A 351 12.09 -24.10 14.61
CA LEU A 351 11.44 -24.67 13.43
C LEU A 351 12.14 -25.96 12.97
N TRP A 352 13.46 -26.02 13.05
CA TRP A 352 14.21 -27.23 12.71
C TRP A 352 14.10 -28.33 13.78
N GLY A 353 13.77 -27.96 15.02
CA GLY A 353 13.67 -28.89 16.15
C GLY A 353 12.49 -29.85 16.09
N LEU A 354 11.38 -29.46 15.45
CA LEU A 354 10.17 -30.28 15.30
C LEU A 354 10.16 -31.02 13.96
N PRO A 355 9.83 -32.33 13.93
CA PRO A 355 9.82 -33.13 12.69
C PRO A 355 8.91 -32.57 11.59
N GLU A 356 7.71 -32.13 11.94
CA GLU A 356 6.66 -31.66 11.04
C GLU A 356 7.11 -30.41 10.26
N THR A 357 7.68 -29.44 10.96
CA THR A 357 8.18 -28.19 10.37
C THR A 357 9.52 -28.39 9.67
N ARG A 358 10.37 -29.31 10.14
CA ARG A 358 11.62 -29.68 9.47
C ARG A 358 11.37 -30.26 8.10
N GLU A 359 10.39 -31.16 7.96
CA GLU A 359 10.06 -31.79 6.68
C GLU A 359 9.71 -30.75 5.61
N VAL A 360 8.79 -29.82 5.90
CA VAL A 360 8.43 -28.75 4.96
C VAL A 360 9.58 -27.79 4.70
N ALA A 361 10.42 -27.52 5.71
CA ALA A 361 11.61 -26.70 5.51
C ALA A 361 12.63 -27.36 4.58
N SER A 362 12.87 -28.67 4.74
CA SER A 362 13.73 -29.45 3.83
C SER A 362 13.19 -29.44 2.40
N GLU A 363 11.89 -29.68 2.20
CA GLU A 363 11.28 -29.64 0.87
C GLU A 363 11.40 -28.27 0.20
N ALA A 364 11.16 -27.18 0.95
CA ALA A 364 11.30 -25.83 0.43
C ALA A 364 12.75 -25.54 0.00
N VAL A 365 13.73 -25.98 0.81
CA VAL A 365 15.15 -25.83 0.50
C VAL A 365 15.55 -26.65 -0.72
N ASP A 366 15.08 -27.89 -0.84
CA ASP A 366 15.34 -28.74 -2.01
C ASP A 366 14.73 -28.15 -3.28
N ALA A 367 13.54 -27.56 -3.19
CA ALA A 367 12.93 -26.83 -4.31
C ALA A 367 13.78 -25.62 -4.73
N TRP A 368 14.28 -24.83 -3.78
CA TRP A 368 15.17 -23.70 -4.09
C TRP A 368 16.51 -24.17 -4.66
N LYS A 369 17.07 -25.26 -4.16
CA LYS A 369 18.29 -25.88 -4.73
C LYS A 369 18.05 -26.28 -6.18
N ALA A 370 16.94 -26.96 -6.47
CA ALA A 370 16.57 -27.32 -7.84
C ALA A 370 16.41 -26.09 -8.74
N ASP A 371 15.76 -25.02 -8.27
CA ASP A 371 15.60 -23.78 -9.01
C ASP A 371 16.94 -23.07 -9.25
N THR A 372 17.86 -23.05 -8.28
CA THR A 372 19.21 -22.47 -8.50
C THR A 372 20.04 -23.21 -9.54
N GLY A 373 19.83 -24.52 -9.73
CA GLY A 373 20.52 -25.28 -10.77
C GLY A 373 19.97 -25.06 -12.18
N ARG A 374 18.81 -24.39 -12.31
CA ARG A 374 18.15 -24.13 -13.59
C ARG A 374 18.52 -22.77 -14.16
N ARG A 375 18.46 -22.65 -15.49
CA ARG A 375 18.75 -21.40 -16.23
C ARG A 375 17.51 -20.49 -16.34
N ASP A 376 16.66 -20.52 -15.32
CA ASP A 376 15.39 -19.80 -15.25
C ASP A 376 15.61 -18.50 -14.47
N LEU A 377 15.95 -17.40 -15.13
CA LEU A 377 16.45 -16.19 -14.47
C LEU A 377 15.61 -15.70 -13.27
N PRO A 378 14.27 -15.57 -13.35
CA PRO A 378 13.45 -15.12 -12.21
C PRO A 378 13.47 -16.11 -11.03
N PHE A 379 13.52 -17.41 -11.32
CA PHE A 379 13.51 -18.47 -10.30
C PHE A 379 14.89 -18.65 -9.68
N LEU A 380 15.95 -18.53 -10.49
CA LEU A 380 17.33 -18.45 -10.03
C LEU A 380 17.51 -17.28 -9.06
N TYR A 381 17.03 -16.09 -9.43
CA TYR A 381 17.05 -14.90 -8.57
C TYR A 381 16.35 -15.14 -7.24
N ASP A 382 15.12 -15.64 -7.30
CA ASP A 382 14.29 -15.96 -6.14
C ASP A 382 14.98 -16.97 -5.20
N ALA A 383 15.48 -18.07 -5.76
CA ALA A 383 16.08 -19.15 -5.00
C ALA A 383 17.43 -18.75 -4.38
N LEU A 384 18.28 -18.04 -5.12
CA LEU A 384 19.54 -17.50 -4.61
C LEU A 384 19.32 -16.56 -3.42
N HIS A 385 18.32 -15.67 -3.50
CA HIS A 385 17.99 -14.77 -2.40
C HIS A 385 17.61 -15.51 -1.11
N ARG A 386 16.93 -16.64 -1.24
CA ARG A 386 16.50 -17.46 -0.09
C ARG A 386 17.64 -18.28 0.48
N LEU A 387 18.40 -18.94 -0.38
CA LEU A 387 19.51 -19.80 0.03
C LEU A 387 20.66 -19.00 0.65
N VAL A 388 21.02 -17.82 0.09
CA VAL A 388 22.00 -16.93 0.72
C VAL A 388 21.55 -16.56 2.13
N ARG A 389 20.28 -16.21 2.33
CA ARG A 389 19.78 -15.89 3.68
C ARG A 389 19.81 -17.11 4.60
N LEU A 390 19.62 -18.32 4.12
CA LEU A 390 19.68 -19.52 4.97
C LEU A 390 21.09 -19.98 5.32
N THR A 391 22.09 -19.61 4.53
CA THR A 391 23.50 -20.01 4.72
C THR A 391 24.34 -19.00 5.50
N GLY A 392 23.72 -18.00 6.15
CA GLY A 392 24.42 -17.07 7.02
C GLY A 392 24.83 -17.69 8.37
N PRO A 393 25.72 -17.04 9.14
CA PRO A 393 26.12 -17.50 10.47
C PRO A 393 24.92 -17.64 11.42
N GLY A 394 24.91 -18.70 12.22
CA GLY A 394 23.85 -19.06 13.17
C GLY A 394 22.58 -19.62 12.52
N ARG A 395 22.62 -20.01 11.23
CA ARG A 395 21.42 -20.39 10.46
C ARG A 395 21.48 -21.85 10.00
N LEU A 396 20.74 -22.19 8.94
CA LEU A 396 20.48 -23.57 8.55
C LEU A 396 21.76 -24.34 8.21
N LEU A 397 22.77 -23.68 7.63
CA LEU A 397 24.05 -24.32 7.32
C LEU A 397 24.78 -24.83 8.58
N ASP A 398 24.63 -24.14 9.71
CA ASP A 398 25.23 -24.57 10.99
C ASP A 398 24.45 -25.73 11.63
N LEU A 399 23.14 -25.83 11.34
CA LEU A 399 22.26 -26.88 11.84
C LEU A 399 22.35 -28.17 11.02
N GLU A 400 22.50 -28.03 9.70
CA GLU A 400 22.55 -29.13 8.74
C GLU A 400 23.60 -28.83 7.65
N PRO A 401 24.88 -29.12 7.90
CA PRO A 401 25.96 -28.83 6.93
C PRO A 401 25.74 -29.49 5.55
N GLY A 402 25.07 -30.65 5.51
CA GLY A 402 24.73 -31.37 4.28
C GLY A 402 23.76 -30.60 3.36
N VAL A 403 23.14 -29.51 3.83
CA VAL A 403 22.25 -28.68 3.00
C VAL A 403 22.98 -28.10 1.78
N ALA A 404 24.30 -27.89 1.88
CA ALA A 404 25.16 -27.40 0.80
C ALA A 404 25.47 -28.46 -0.28
N ASP A 405 25.16 -29.74 -0.05
CA ASP A 405 25.43 -30.81 -1.01
C ASP A 405 24.60 -30.65 -2.29
N GLY A 406 25.22 -30.85 -3.44
CA GLY A 406 24.56 -30.66 -4.75
C GLY A 406 24.17 -29.22 -5.12
N LEU A 407 24.49 -28.21 -4.30
CA LEU A 407 24.19 -26.81 -4.58
C LEU A 407 25.14 -26.20 -5.63
N GLU A 408 24.74 -26.23 -6.90
CA GLU A 408 25.52 -25.65 -8.00
C GLU A 408 24.68 -24.63 -8.77
N PRO A 409 24.79 -23.32 -8.45
CA PRO A 409 24.03 -22.29 -9.14
C PRO A 409 24.36 -22.23 -10.63
N ALA A 410 23.33 -22.09 -11.47
CA ALA A 410 23.45 -21.89 -12.91
C ALA A 410 24.20 -20.59 -13.24
N ASP A 411 24.85 -20.55 -14.40
CA ASP A 411 25.53 -19.35 -14.90
C ASP A 411 24.50 -18.25 -15.19
N PRO A 412 24.59 -17.08 -14.51
CA PRO A 412 23.68 -15.95 -14.74
C PRO A 412 23.70 -15.41 -16.18
N VAL A 413 24.82 -15.57 -16.92
CA VAL A 413 24.88 -15.20 -18.34
C VAL A 413 23.99 -16.12 -19.17
N ASP A 414 24.04 -17.43 -18.91
CA ASP A 414 23.18 -18.39 -19.59
C ASP A 414 21.71 -18.17 -19.20
N ALA A 415 21.42 -17.88 -17.94
CA ALA A 415 20.06 -17.56 -17.48
C ALA A 415 19.51 -16.29 -18.14
N LEU A 416 20.32 -15.23 -18.27
CA LEU A 416 19.96 -14.01 -19.00
C LEU A 416 19.68 -14.32 -20.48
N LEU A 417 20.58 -15.07 -21.12
CA LEU A 417 20.42 -15.46 -22.52
C LEU A 417 19.14 -16.25 -22.74
N MET A 418 18.84 -17.25 -21.91
CA MET A 418 17.64 -18.07 -22.03
C MET A 418 16.37 -17.27 -21.73
N ALA A 419 16.38 -16.37 -20.75
CA ALA A 419 15.25 -15.48 -20.49
C ALA A 419 14.93 -14.59 -21.68
N LEU A 420 15.95 -13.92 -22.26
CA LEU A 420 15.77 -13.07 -23.43
C LEU A 420 15.36 -13.87 -24.67
N ARG A 421 15.92 -15.07 -24.88
CA ARG A 421 15.60 -15.97 -26.01
C ARG A 421 14.31 -16.76 -25.86
N GLY A 422 13.76 -16.92 -24.67
CA GLY A 422 12.47 -17.57 -24.45
C GLY A 422 11.27 -16.61 -24.34
N GLY A 423 11.55 -15.34 -24.03
CA GLY A 423 10.62 -14.21 -24.18
C GLY A 423 10.27 -13.54 -22.87
N ILE A 424 10.29 -12.21 -22.87
CA ILE A 424 10.03 -11.38 -21.68
C ILE A 424 8.73 -10.59 -21.81
N PRO A 425 8.02 -10.29 -20.70
CA PRO A 425 6.72 -9.62 -20.74
C PRO A 425 6.71 -8.25 -21.42
N ALA A 426 7.87 -7.57 -21.44
CA ALA A 426 8.10 -6.26 -22.04
C ALA A 426 8.07 -6.25 -23.59
N GLU A 427 8.12 -7.43 -24.23
CA GLU A 427 7.96 -7.56 -25.68
C GLU A 427 6.52 -7.32 -26.15
N LEU A 428 5.56 -7.39 -25.23
CA LEU A 428 4.13 -7.31 -25.51
C LEU A 428 3.52 -6.08 -24.84
N ALA A 429 2.65 -5.37 -25.55
CA ALA A 429 1.99 -4.17 -25.06
C ALA A 429 1.10 -4.49 -23.85
N VAL A 430 0.95 -3.52 -22.96
CA VAL A 430 0.05 -3.62 -21.82
C VAL A 430 -1.31 -3.02 -22.22
N PRO A 431 -2.43 -3.73 -22.03
CA PRO A 431 -3.75 -3.19 -22.35
C PRO A 431 -4.03 -1.89 -21.57
N GLY A 432 -4.49 -0.84 -22.25
CA GLY A 432 -4.95 0.41 -21.61
C GLY A 432 -3.89 1.49 -21.37
N ASP A 433 -2.72 1.45 -22.03
CA ASP A 433 -1.68 2.50 -21.97
C ASP A 433 -2.11 3.87 -22.55
N GLY A 434 -3.36 3.99 -23.05
CA GLY A 434 -3.88 5.17 -23.74
C GLY A 434 -4.40 6.34 -22.90
N MET A 435 -4.68 6.19 -21.59
CA MET A 435 -5.16 7.31 -20.75
C MET A 435 -4.80 7.14 -19.26
N PRO A 436 -3.64 7.65 -18.79
CA PRO A 436 -3.39 7.76 -17.36
C PRO A 436 -4.06 9.02 -16.78
N HIS A 437 -5.27 8.89 -16.24
CA HIS A 437 -5.74 9.88 -15.26
C HIS A 437 -4.97 9.67 -13.96
N LYS A 438 -3.91 10.46 -13.73
CA LYS A 438 -3.17 10.65 -12.46
C LYS A 438 -3.25 9.44 -11.50
N SER A 439 -2.32 8.48 -11.66
CA SER A 439 -1.96 7.41 -10.70
C SER A 439 -2.87 7.36 -9.45
N PRO A 440 -4.04 6.70 -9.52
CA PRO A 440 -4.95 6.66 -8.38
C PRO A 440 -4.23 5.95 -7.23
N LYS A 441 -4.23 6.52 -6.01
CA LYS A 441 -3.67 5.83 -4.82
C LYS A 441 -4.43 4.54 -4.45
N SER A 442 -5.50 4.22 -5.17
CA SER A 442 -6.59 3.35 -4.75
C SER A 442 -6.70 2.01 -5.50
N GLY A 443 -5.78 1.74 -6.44
CA GLY A 443 -5.68 0.43 -7.12
C GLY A 443 -6.49 0.31 -8.41
N ARG A 444 -6.27 -0.76 -9.16
CA ARG A 444 -6.97 -1.14 -10.40
C ARG A 444 -7.57 -2.53 -10.25
N THR A 445 -8.67 -2.81 -10.95
CA THR A 445 -9.21 -4.17 -11.06
C THR A 445 -9.19 -4.61 -12.52
N ILE A 446 -8.77 -5.83 -12.79
CA ILE A 446 -8.65 -6.42 -14.12
C ILE A 446 -9.27 -7.81 -14.12
N VAL A 447 -10.29 -8.00 -14.95
CA VAL A 447 -11.04 -9.25 -15.03
C VAL A 447 -11.27 -9.60 -16.49
N GLN A 448 -11.02 -10.86 -16.85
CA GLN A 448 -11.34 -11.40 -18.15
C GLN A 448 -12.62 -12.22 -18.07
N HIS A 449 -13.50 -12.04 -19.05
CA HIS A 449 -14.57 -12.98 -19.34
C HIS A 449 -14.56 -13.25 -20.85
N LEU A 450 -14.24 -14.49 -21.23
CA LEU A 450 -14.17 -14.94 -22.61
C LEU A 450 -13.27 -14.01 -23.48
N GLY A 451 -13.90 -13.33 -24.43
CA GLY A 451 -13.32 -12.39 -25.39
C GLY A 451 -13.03 -10.99 -24.84
N PHE A 452 -13.46 -10.69 -23.62
CA PHE A 452 -13.50 -9.33 -23.08
C PHE A 452 -12.58 -9.17 -21.87
N LEU A 453 -11.84 -8.07 -21.83
CA LEU A 453 -11.03 -7.66 -20.69
C LEU A 453 -11.61 -6.38 -20.10
N THR A 454 -12.11 -6.47 -18.87
CA THR A 454 -12.61 -5.31 -18.12
C THR A 454 -11.54 -4.78 -17.19
N ILE A 455 -11.16 -3.52 -17.36
CA ILE A 455 -10.20 -2.80 -16.52
C ILE A 455 -10.94 -1.66 -15.83
N THR A 456 -10.85 -1.59 -14.51
CA THR A 456 -11.45 -0.51 -13.72
C THR A 456 -10.46 0.20 -12.81
N GLU A 457 -10.60 1.52 -12.70
CA GLU A 457 -9.81 2.34 -11.79
C GLU A 457 -10.60 2.65 -10.52
N ARG A 458 -10.06 2.36 -9.34
CA ARG A 458 -10.75 2.61 -8.06
C ARG A 458 -10.69 4.08 -7.63
N SER A 459 -11.02 5.05 -8.47
CA SER A 459 -11.00 6.48 -8.06
C SER A 459 -12.34 6.90 -7.41
N TRP A 460 -12.47 8.17 -6.97
CA TRP A 460 -13.75 8.77 -6.51
C TRP A 460 -14.89 8.58 -7.53
N HIS A 461 -14.55 8.35 -8.80
CA HIS A 461 -15.43 7.76 -9.81
C HIS A 461 -14.73 6.53 -10.40
N ALA A 462 -15.41 5.39 -10.48
CA ALA A 462 -14.83 4.23 -11.14
C ALA A 462 -15.02 4.37 -12.66
N TYR A 463 -13.95 4.35 -13.44
CA TYR A 463 -14.05 4.18 -14.89
C TYR A 463 -13.87 2.71 -15.19
N ALA A 464 -14.78 2.13 -15.97
CA ALA A 464 -14.64 0.80 -16.51
C ALA A 464 -14.41 0.90 -18.02
N SER A 465 -13.30 0.35 -18.47
CA SER A 465 -12.99 0.15 -19.88
C SER A 465 -13.08 -1.33 -20.19
N VAL A 466 -13.79 -1.68 -21.25
CA VAL A 466 -13.86 -3.04 -21.77
C VAL A 466 -13.11 -3.06 -23.09
N ILE A 467 -12.11 -3.92 -23.16
CA ILE A 467 -11.32 -4.18 -24.36
C ILE A 467 -11.81 -5.49 -24.96
N GLY A 468 -12.22 -5.46 -26.23
CA GLY A 468 -12.81 -6.58 -26.97
C GLY A 468 -12.82 -6.30 -28.47
N ALA A 469 -13.89 -6.69 -29.17
CA ALA A 469 -14.08 -6.35 -30.60
C ALA A 469 -14.33 -4.85 -30.82
N ASP A 470 -15.04 -4.21 -29.88
CA ASP A 470 -15.27 -2.77 -29.80
C ASP A 470 -14.78 -2.27 -28.44
N GLU A 471 -14.20 -1.07 -28.39
CA GLU A 471 -13.81 -0.43 -27.13
C GLU A 471 -15.05 0.23 -26.49
N LEU A 472 -15.49 -0.29 -25.34
CA LEU A 472 -16.60 0.27 -24.56
C LEU A 472 -16.03 0.92 -23.30
N SER A 473 -16.27 2.23 -23.12
CA SER A 473 -15.88 2.95 -21.91
C SER A 473 -17.11 3.46 -21.17
N VAL A 474 -17.28 3.05 -19.92
CA VAL A 474 -18.43 3.38 -19.08
C VAL A 474 -17.96 4.03 -17.78
N LYS A 475 -18.56 5.18 -17.46
CA LYS A 475 -18.32 5.88 -16.19
C LYS A 475 -19.27 5.35 -15.10
N LEU A 476 -18.73 4.56 -14.19
CA LEU A 476 -19.44 4.02 -13.04
C LEU A 476 -19.32 4.96 -11.81
N PRO A 477 -20.34 5.01 -10.94
CA PRO A 477 -20.19 5.54 -9.58
C PRO A 477 -19.13 4.76 -8.79
N GLN A 478 -18.82 5.20 -7.57
CA GLN A 478 -17.94 4.45 -6.69
C GLN A 478 -18.51 3.05 -6.43
N LEU A 479 -17.71 2.02 -6.69
CA LEU A 479 -18.07 0.62 -6.44
C LEU A 479 -17.82 0.28 -4.97
N PRO A 480 -18.72 -0.49 -4.31
CA PRO A 480 -18.45 -1.10 -3.02
C PRO A 480 -17.16 -1.94 -3.03
N GLU A 481 -16.49 -2.01 -1.89
CA GLU A 481 -15.32 -2.89 -1.74
C GLU A 481 -15.69 -4.36 -1.92
N GLY A 482 -14.75 -5.15 -2.47
CA GLY A 482 -14.91 -6.59 -2.67
C GLY A 482 -15.67 -7.01 -3.93
N LEU A 483 -16.24 -6.07 -4.70
CA LEU A 483 -16.87 -6.37 -5.99
C LEU A 483 -15.85 -6.33 -7.15
N LEU A 484 -15.99 -7.29 -8.06
CA LEU A 484 -15.23 -7.48 -9.29
C LEU A 484 -16.12 -7.13 -10.48
N PRO A 485 -15.88 -6.02 -11.17
CA PRO A 485 -16.58 -5.66 -12.40
C PRO A 485 -16.08 -6.49 -13.59
N TRP A 486 -17.01 -6.96 -14.41
CA TRP A 486 -16.73 -7.64 -15.68
C TRP A 486 -17.87 -7.43 -16.69
N TYR A 487 -17.60 -7.74 -17.96
CA TYR A 487 -18.54 -7.60 -19.06
C TYR A 487 -18.77 -8.96 -19.71
N ASP A 488 -20.03 -9.34 -19.88
CA ASP A 488 -20.41 -10.64 -20.48
C ASP A 488 -20.53 -10.60 -22.01
N GLY A 489 -20.44 -9.42 -22.62
CA GLY A 489 -20.65 -9.19 -24.05
C GLY A 489 -21.93 -8.42 -24.38
N ASP A 490 -22.84 -8.29 -23.43
CA ASP A 490 -24.10 -7.54 -23.55
C ASP A 490 -24.19 -6.48 -22.45
N THR A 491 -24.01 -6.88 -21.18
CA THR A 491 -24.21 -6.03 -20.00
C THR A 491 -23.02 -6.02 -19.04
N GLY A 492 -22.89 -4.92 -18.29
CA GLY A 492 -21.92 -4.82 -17.20
C GLY A 492 -22.43 -5.56 -15.96
N LEU A 493 -21.59 -6.45 -15.43
CA LEU A 493 -21.85 -7.26 -14.24
C LEU A 493 -20.86 -6.92 -13.13
N LEU A 494 -21.29 -7.06 -11.88
CA LEU A 494 -20.45 -7.01 -10.70
C LEU A 494 -20.57 -8.34 -9.97
N SER A 495 -19.45 -8.95 -9.59
CA SER A 495 -19.46 -10.22 -8.85
C SER A 495 -18.61 -10.16 -7.60
N ARG A 496 -18.93 -10.97 -6.60
CA ARG A 496 -18.01 -11.30 -5.50
C ARG A 496 -18.03 -12.80 -5.27
N ASN A 497 -16.91 -13.32 -4.79
CA ASN A 497 -16.85 -14.67 -4.23
C ASN A 497 -16.98 -14.55 -2.71
N ARG A 498 -17.98 -15.23 -2.14
CA ARG A 498 -18.20 -15.31 -0.70
C ARG A 498 -18.28 -16.78 -0.31
N ASP A 499 -17.35 -17.22 0.52
CA ASP A 499 -17.29 -18.60 1.03
C ASP A 499 -17.29 -19.65 -0.10
N GLY A 500 -16.59 -19.37 -1.21
CA GLY A 500 -16.51 -20.24 -2.38
C GLY A 500 -17.67 -20.10 -3.38
N VAL A 501 -18.68 -19.29 -3.06
CA VAL A 501 -19.88 -19.09 -3.91
C VAL A 501 -19.85 -17.74 -4.61
N TRP A 502 -19.99 -17.77 -5.93
CA TRP A 502 -20.12 -16.57 -6.74
C TRP A 502 -21.50 -15.92 -6.57
N GLN A 503 -21.49 -14.62 -6.34
CA GLN A 503 -22.69 -13.78 -6.25
C GLN A 503 -22.57 -12.65 -7.28
N THR A 504 -23.47 -12.63 -8.25
CA THR A 504 -23.36 -11.79 -9.44
C THR A 504 -24.58 -10.90 -9.62
N PHE A 505 -24.31 -9.64 -9.94
CA PHE A 505 -25.27 -8.56 -9.98
C PHE A 505 -25.18 -7.84 -11.32
N ARG A 506 -26.33 -7.56 -11.94
CA ARG A 506 -26.41 -6.72 -13.13
C ARG A 506 -26.40 -5.25 -12.77
N VAL A 507 -25.65 -4.45 -13.52
CA VAL A 507 -25.61 -2.99 -13.39
C VAL A 507 -26.76 -2.37 -14.18
N GLU A 508 -27.65 -1.63 -13.51
CA GLU A 508 -28.80 -0.95 -14.15
C GLU A 508 -28.57 0.54 -14.40
N GLY A 509 -27.56 1.12 -13.74
CA GLY A 509 -27.29 2.56 -13.80
C GLY A 509 -26.88 3.13 -12.44
N ARG A 510 -27.56 4.20 -12.02
CA ARG A 510 -27.23 4.94 -10.78
C ARG A 510 -28.43 5.07 -9.87
N ALA A 511 -28.18 4.94 -8.56
CA ALA A 511 -29.12 5.27 -7.49
C ALA A 511 -28.40 6.23 -6.53
N GLY A 512 -28.74 7.53 -6.62
CA GLY A 512 -28.04 8.60 -5.90
C GLY A 512 -26.54 8.67 -6.25
N GLN A 513 -25.69 8.52 -5.23
CA GLN A 513 -24.22 8.50 -5.38
C GLN A 513 -23.65 7.09 -5.62
N THR A 514 -24.48 6.05 -5.65
CA THR A 514 -24.06 4.65 -5.77
C THR A 514 -24.54 4.01 -7.08
N VAL A 515 -23.96 2.87 -7.43
CA VAL A 515 -24.43 2.06 -8.56
C VAL A 515 -25.75 1.35 -8.19
N ALA A 516 -26.70 1.34 -9.13
CA ALA A 516 -27.95 0.60 -9.00
C ALA A 516 -27.74 -0.83 -9.52
N LEU A 517 -28.10 -1.82 -8.72
CA LEU A 517 -27.87 -3.23 -8.98
C LEU A 517 -29.17 -4.04 -8.98
N THR A 518 -29.14 -5.15 -9.71
CA THR A 518 -30.19 -6.17 -9.72
C THR A 518 -29.54 -7.53 -9.55
N LEU A 519 -30.09 -8.37 -8.68
CA LEU A 519 -29.75 -9.80 -8.63
C LEU A 519 -30.78 -10.57 -9.45
N ASP A 520 -30.40 -10.98 -10.65
CA ASP A 520 -31.20 -11.88 -11.47
C ASP A 520 -30.95 -13.32 -11.00
N PRO A 521 -31.99 -14.05 -10.53
CA PRO A 521 -31.84 -15.44 -10.08
C PRO A 521 -31.20 -16.37 -11.12
N ASP A 522 -31.43 -16.12 -12.41
CA ASP A 522 -30.95 -16.99 -13.48
C ASP A 522 -29.44 -16.82 -13.75
N THR A 523 -28.88 -15.66 -13.40
CA THR A 523 -27.44 -15.35 -13.53
C THR A 523 -26.77 -15.09 -12.19
N ALA A 524 -27.44 -15.40 -11.07
CA ALA A 524 -27.00 -15.06 -9.72
C ALA A 524 -25.63 -15.66 -9.37
N THR A 525 -25.31 -16.83 -9.93
CA THR A 525 -24.04 -17.54 -9.73
C THR A 525 -23.15 -17.52 -10.97
N ALA A 526 -23.48 -16.69 -11.97
CA ALA A 526 -22.59 -16.50 -13.12
C ALA A 526 -21.23 -16.01 -12.63
N ARG A 527 -20.15 -16.35 -13.33
CA ARG A 527 -18.80 -15.94 -12.96
C ARG A 527 -18.02 -15.51 -14.19
N PRO A 528 -16.97 -14.68 -14.01
CA PRO A 528 -16.04 -14.44 -15.09
C PRO A 528 -15.41 -15.77 -15.55
N GLU A 529 -15.30 -15.94 -16.86
CA GLU A 529 -14.68 -17.13 -17.46
C GLU A 529 -13.35 -16.73 -18.07
N ALA A 530 -12.26 -17.06 -17.39
CA ALA A 530 -10.91 -16.76 -17.84
C ALA A 530 -10.04 -18.02 -17.79
N PRO A 531 -9.33 -18.37 -18.88
CA PRO A 531 -8.35 -19.44 -18.84
C PRO A 531 -7.23 -19.13 -17.84
N GLY A 532 -6.97 -20.07 -16.92
CA GLY A 532 -5.82 -20.05 -16.02
C GLY A 532 -4.48 -20.32 -16.72
N ALA A 533 -4.52 -20.77 -17.98
CA ALA A 533 -3.36 -20.93 -18.84
C ALA A 533 -3.67 -20.52 -20.28
N ALA A 534 -2.66 -20.06 -21.01
CA ALA A 534 -2.73 -19.72 -22.42
C ALA A 534 -1.38 -19.91 -23.10
N GLU A 535 -1.38 -19.92 -24.43
CA GLU A 535 -0.16 -19.92 -25.24
C GLU A 535 0.05 -18.53 -25.85
N VAL A 536 1.29 -18.06 -25.90
CA VAL A 536 1.68 -16.81 -26.56
C VAL A 536 2.93 -17.03 -27.39
N THR A 537 2.94 -16.55 -28.63
CA THR A 537 4.12 -16.63 -29.49
C THR A 537 4.79 -15.27 -29.54
N PHE A 538 5.96 -15.14 -28.92
CA PHE A 538 6.76 -13.93 -29.03
C PHE A 538 7.35 -13.78 -30.45
N PRO A 539 7.57 -12.55 -30.93
CA PRO A 539 8.15 -12.34 -32.26
C PRO A 539 9.48 -13.09 -32.45
N GLY A 540 9.60 -13.80 -33.57
CA GLY A 540 10.78 -14.61 -33.91
C GLY A 540 10.97 -15.91 -33.11
N ALA A 541 10.07 -16.26 -32.19
CA ALA A 541 10.16 -17.52 -31.44
C ALA A 541 9.87 -18.74 -32.35
N ALA A 542 10.51 -19.88 -32.05
CA ALA A 542 10.34 -21.13 -32.81
C ALA A 542 9.03 -21.87 -32.48
N GLY A 543 8.33 -21.48 -31.41
CA GLY A 543 7.07 -22.06 -30.95
C GLY A 543 6.42 -21.20 -29.86
N PRO A 544 5.22 -21.58 -29.40
CA PRO A 544 4.50 -20.85 -28.36
C PRO A 544 5.12 -21.07 -26.97
N SER A 545 5.19 -20.00 -26.19
CA SER A 545 5.45 -20.04 -24.75
C SER A 545 4.13 -20.25 -24.00
N GLU A 546 4.15 -21.08 -22.95
CA GLU A 546 3.02 -21.24 -22.05
C GLU A 546 2.99 -20.11 -21.01
N VAL A 547 1.82 -19.52 -20.80
CA VAL A 547 1.54 -18.57 -19.73
C VAL A 547 0.57 -19.24 -18.77
N ARG A 548 0.95 -19.42 -17.51
CA ARG A 548 0.13 -20.13 -16.53
C ARG A 548 0.05 -19.37 -15.22
N LEU A 549 -1.18 -19.18 -14.72
CA LEU A 549 -1.45 -18.71 -13.36
C LEU A 549 -1.44 -19.90 -12.41
N CYS A 550 -0.68 -19.76 -11.33
CA CYS A 550 -0.74 -20.66 -10.20
C CYS A 550 -0.47 -19.84 -8.93
N ARG A 551 -1.38 -19.91 -7.95
CA ARG A 551 -1.23 -19.32 -6.60
C ARG A 551 -0.84 -17.83 -6.63
N GLY A 552 -1.57 -17.04 -7.43
CA GLY A 552 -1.34 -15.60 -7.54
C GLY A 552 -0.06 -15.19 -8.29
N ALA A 553 0.60 -16.12 -8.98
CA ALA A 553 1.74 -15.83 -9.84
C ALA A 553 1.52 -16.36 -11.25
N ILE A 554 1.71 -15.50 -12.25
CA ILE A 554 1.80 -15.87 -13.65
C ILE A 554 3.24 -16.25 -13.97
N THR A 555 3.45 -17.45 -14.47
CA THR A 555 4.73 -17.92 -15.00
C THR A 555 4.67 -17.99 -16.52
N VAL A 556 5.72 -17.54 -17.20
CA VAL A 556 5.90 -17.73 -18.64
C VAL A 556 6.98 -18.79 -18.84
N THR A 557 6.66 -19.84 -19.59
CA THR A 557 7.54 -20.98 -19.89
C THR A 557 7.75 -21.06 -21.40
N ALA A 558 8.98 -20.92 -21.85
CA ALA A 558 9.38 -21.00 -23.26
C ALA A 558 9.23 -22.45 -23.81
N PRO A 559 9.22 -22.63 -25.15
CA PRO A 559 9.08 -23.95 -25.78
C PRO A 559 10.13 -24.99 -25.36
N ASP A 560 11.30 -24.55 -24.93
CA ASP A 560 12.39 -25.40 -24.44
C ASP A 560 12.27 -25.77 -22.94
N GLY A 561 11.21 -25.31 -22.28
CA GLY A 561 10.94 -25.52 -20.86
C GLY A 561 11.53 -24.45 -19.94
N THR A 562 12.26 -23.46 -20.46
CA THR A 562 12.81 -22.37 -19.64
C THR A 562 11.69 -21.50 -19.08
N ARG A 563 11.70 -21.23 -17.78
CA ARG A 563 10.77 -20.26 -17.16
C ARG A 563 11.37 -18.86 -17.23
N THR A 564 10.84 -18.03 -18.12
CA THR A 564 11.43 -16.73 -18.50
C THR A 564 10.87 -15.55 -17.71
N ALA A 565 9.68 -15.69 -17.13
CA ALA A 565 9.06 -14.65 -16.30
C ALA A 565 8.26 -15.23 -15.13
N ARG A 566 8.23 -14.49 -14.03
CA ARG A 566 7.36 -14.72 -12.87
C ARG A 566 6.76 -13.39 -12.45
N LEU A 567 5.45 -13.23 -12.62
CA LEU A 567 4.72 -11.99 -12.37
C LEU A 567 3.67 -12.21 -11.30
N LEU A 568 3.62 -11.33 -10.31
CA LEU A 568 2.51 -11.32 -9.37
C LEU A 568 1.22 -10.94 -10.07
N PHE A 569 0.17 -11.69 -9.80
CA PHE A 569 -1.14 -11.46 -10.38
C PHE A 569 -2.23 -11.55 -9.30
N SER A 570 -3.06 -10.52 -9.27
CA SER A 570 -4.34 -10.51 -8.58
C SER A 570 -5.31 -9.75 -9.47
N PRO A 571 -6.58 -10.17 -9.58
CA PRO A 571 -7.60 -9.39 -10.26
C PRO A 571 -7.74 -7.99 -9.64
N VAL A 572 -7.31 -7.79 -8.38
CA VAL A 572 -7.24 -6.47 -7.72
C VAL A 572 -5.78 -6.06 -7.51
N MET A 573 -5.30 -5.12 -8.30
CA MET A 573 -3.91 -4.68 -8.36
C MET A 573 -3.67 -3.37 -7.60
N ARG A 574 -2.54 -3.30 -6.90
CA ARG A 574 -2.03 -2.07 -6.27
C ARG A 574 -1.20 -1.27 -7.29
N THR A 575 -1.14 0.05 -7.10
CA THR A 575 -0.65 1.00 -8.11
C THR A 575 0.86 1.11 -8.30
N LYS A 576 1.67 0.42 -7.50
CA LYS A 576 3.13 0.46 -7.61
C LYS A 576 3.70 -0.44 -8.71
N GLY A 577 2.90 -1.35 -9.29
CA GLY A 577 3.32 -2.26 -10.37
C GLY A 577 2.64 -1.94 -11.71
N GLY A 578 3.27 -2.32 -12.82
CA GLY A 578 2.63 -2.32 -14.14
C GLY A 578 1.43 -3.25 -14.16
N LEU A 579 0.44 -2.96 -15.01
CA LEU A 579 -0.75 -3.80 -15.15
C LEU A 579 -0.36 -5.15 -15.77
N VAL A 580 -0.71 -6.26 -15.10
CA VAL A 580 -0.46 -7.62 -15.62
C VAL A 580 -1.80 -8.22 -16.05
N PRO A 581 -2.01 -8.55 -17.33
CA PRO A 581 -3.26 -9.15 -17.76
C PRO A 581 -3.36 -10.63 -17.35
N PRO A 582 -4.59 -11.17 -17.18
CA PRO A 582 -4.81 -12.58 -16.90
C PRO A 582 -4.26 -13.46 -18.03
N PRO A 583 -3.88 -14.73 -17.77
CA PRO A 583 -3.21 -15.61 -18.75
C PRO A 583 -3.93 -15.67 -20.10
N GLY A 584 -5.25 -15.87 -20.08
CA GLY A 584 -6.10 -15.93 -21.27
C GLY A 584 -6.08 -14.71 -22.19
N TRP A 585 -5.47 -13.59 -21.78
CA TRP A 585 -5.35 -12.38 -22.59
C TRP A 585 -3.97 -12.23 -23.27
N TRP A 586 -2.98 -13.06 -22.92
CA TRP A 586 -1.60 -12.86 -23.39
C TRP A 586 -1.44 -13.01 -24.90
N SER A 587 -2.20 -13.91 -25.54
CA SER A 587 -2.22 -14.11 -26.98
C SER A 587 -2.84 -12.94 -27.77
N ARG A 588 -3.56 -12.04 -27.10
CA ARG A 588 -4.23 -10.86 -27.69
C ARG A 588 -3.41 -9.58 -27.56
N ARG A 589 -2.19 -9.67 -27.02
CA ARG A 589 -1.33 -8.50 -26.82
C ARG A 589 -0.49 -8.24 -28.07
N ASP A 590 -0.50 -7.00 -28.52
CA ASP A 590 0.33 -6.58 -29.64
C ASP A 590 1.81 -6.54 -29.24
N PRO A 591 2.73 -6.96 -30.12
CA PRO A 591 4.16 -6.75 -29.90
C PRO A 591 4.52 -5.26 -29.84
N VAL A 592 5.34 -4.87 -28.86
CA VAL A 592 5.80 -3.48 -28.70
C VAL A 592 6.83 -3.11 -29.77
N ASP A 593 7.71 -4.05 -30.10
CA ASP A 593 8.82 -3.87 -31.05
C ASP A 593 9.08 -5.22 -31.73
N LEU A 594 8.54 -5.40 -32.94
CA LEU A 594 8.61 -6.67 -33.67
C LEU A 594 10.06 -7.06 -33.99
N ASP A 595 10.84 -6.12 -34.52
CA ASP A 595 12.22 -6.36 -34.95
C ASP A 595 13.15 -6.54 -33.74
N GLY A 596 13.01 -5.70 -32.71
CA GLY A 596 13.74 -5.82 -31.46
C GLY A 596 13.49 -7.16 -30.75
N SER A 597 12.22 -7.58 -30.65
CA SER A 597 11.84 -8.86 -30.07
C SER A 597 12.42 -10.05 -30.85
N ALA A 598 12.38 -10.00 -32.18
CA ALA A 598 12.99 -11.02 -33.03
C ALA A 598 14.52 -11.05 -32.91
N ALA A 599 15.17 -9.91 -32.66
CA ALA A 599 16.62 -9.83 -32.43
C ALA A 599 17.05 -10.52 -31.13
N LEU A 600 16.22 -10.47 -30.07
CA LEU A 600 16.50 -11.18 -28.81
C LEU A 600 16.69 -12.69 -29.01
N ARG A 601 15.98 -13.29 -29.96
CA ARG A 601 16.09 -14.72 -30.30
C ARG A 601 17.46 -15.08 -30.91
N ARG A 602 18.12 -14.11 -31.55
CA ARG A 602 19.43 -14.27 -32.20
C ARG A 602 20.60 -13.90 -31.29
N LEU A 603 20.36 -13.20 -30.18
CA LEU A 603 21.39 -12.83 -29.20
C LEU A 603 22.24 -14.05 -28.84
N ASP A 604 23.56 -13.93 -28.81
CA ASP A 604 24.47 -15.01 -28.41
C ASP A 604 24.97 -14.83 -26.97
N ARG A 605 25.74 -15.82 -26.49
CA ARG A 605 26.27 -15.81 -25.13
C ARG A 605 27.27 -14.68 -24.91
N GLU A 606 28.04 -14.30 -25.93
CA GLU A 606 28.99 -13.19 -25.85
C GLU A 606 28.26 -11.85 -25.68
N GLY A 607 27.21 -11.60 -26.46
CA GLY A 607 26.34 -10.44 -26.32
C GLY A 607 25.67 -10.36 -24.95
N ALA A 608 25.16 -11.48 -24.43
CA ALA A 608 24.58 -11.54 -23.09
C ALA A 608 25.63 -11.26 -21.99
N ALA A 609 26.84 -11.80 -22.12
CA ALA A 609 27.94 -11.55 -21.19
C ALA A 609 28.34 -10.07 -21.18
N ARG A 610 28.48 -9.46 -22.37
CA ARG A 610 28.78 -8.03 -22.52
C ARG A 610 27.70 -7.16 -21.88
N LEU A 611 26.42 -7.50 -22.06
CA LEU A 611 25.30 -6.79 -21.46
C LEU A 611 25.31 -6.91 -19.92
N LEU A 612 25.58 -8.09 -19.38
CA LEU A 612 25.73 -8.30 -17.93
C LEU A 612 26.90 -7.47 -17.37
N GLU A 613 28.08 -7.50 -18.00
CA GLU A 613 29.25 -6.72 -17.57
C GLU A 613 29.03 -5.21 -17.64
N ALA A 614 28.37 -4.74 -18.69
CA ALA A 614 27.97 -3.34 -18.82
C ALA A 614 26.98 -2.93 -17.73
N THR A 615 26.10 -3.84 -17.31
CA THR A 615 25.13 -3.61 -16.24
C THR A 615 25.78 -3.54 -14.86
N LEU A 616 26.85 -4.31 -14.61
CA LEU A 616 27.71 -4.13 -13.43
C LEU A 616 28.35 -2.72 -13.36
N THR A 617 28.60 -2.11 -14.53
CA THR A 617 29.19 -0.77 -14.62
C THR A 617 28.18 0.34 -14.35
N GLY A 618 26.93 0.16 -14.79
CA GLY A 618 25.83 1.06 -14.47
C GLY A 618 24.86 1.28 -15.64
N PRO A 619 23.75 2.02 -15.41
CA PRO A 619 22.64 2.12 -16.37
C PRO A 619 23.03 2.67 -17.74
N ARG A 620 23.94 3.65 -17.79
CA ARG A 620 24.40 4.25 -19.05
C ARG A 620 25.22 3.26 -19.88
N ALA A 621 26.20 2.59 -19.26
CA ALA A 621 27.02 1.59 -19.94
C ALA A 621 26.16 0.42 -20.45
N ALA A 622 25.18 -0.02 -19.65
CA ALA A 622 24.23 -1.04 -20.05
C ALA A 622 23.40 -0.62 -21.28
N ALA A 623 22.91 0.62 -21.31
CA ALA A 623 22.16 1.16 -22.45
C ALA A 623 23.04 1.28 -23.72
N ASP A 624 24.28 1.75 -23.58
CA ASP A 624 25.22 1.89 -24.70
C ASP A 624 25.57 0.51 -25.30
N VAL A 625 25.82 -0.49 -24.45
CA VAL A 625 26.09 -1.88 -24.90
C VAL A 625 24.85 -2.55 -25.47
N LEU A 626 23.67 -2.31 -24.89
CA LEU A 626 22.41 -2.80 -25.45
C LEU A 626 22.21 -2.27 -26.88
N HIS A 627 22.43 -0.98 -27.12
CA HIS A 627 22.33 -0.40 -28.46
C HIS A 627 23.38 -0.98 -29.43
N ALA A 628 24.57 -1.31 -28.95
CA ALA A 628 25.63 -1.90 -29.78
C ALA A 628 25.39 -3.39 -30.11
N VAL A 629 24.81 -4.17 -29.18
CA VAL A 629 24.61 -5.62 -29.33
C VAL A 629 23.24 -5.94 -29.96
N LEU A 630 22.22 -5.12 -29.70
CA LEU A 630 20.85 -5.26 -30.19
C LEU A 630 20.32 -3.90 -30.71
N PRO A 631 20.88 -3.37 -31.81
CA PRO A 631 20.47 -2.07 -32.36
C PRO A 631 18.99 -2.04 -32.79
N GLU A 632 18.39 -3.20 -33.06
CA GLU A 632 16.97 -3.33 -33.41
C GLU A 632 16.02 -3.08 -32.23
N VAL A 633 16.50 -3.09 -30.97
CA VAL A 633 15.67 -2.77 -29.79
C VAL A 633 15.51 -1.25 -29.68
N THR A 634 14.42 -0.75 -30.27
CA THR A 634 14.16 0.69 -30.41
C THR A 634 13.10 1.19 -29.44
N ALA A 635 12.10 0.37 -29.10
CA ALA A 635 11.02 0.77 -28.23
C ALA A 635 11.46 0.92 -26.76
N PRO A 636 11.10 2.02 -26.07
CA PRO A 636 11.49 2.25 -24.67
C PRO A 636 11.09 1.13 -23.71
N ALA A 637 9.86 0.63 -23.80
CA ALA A 637 9.37 -0.41 -22.89
C ALA A 637 10.16 -1.72 -23.03
N LEU A 638 10.49 -2.13 -24.26
CA LEU A 638 11.32 -3.32 -24.50
C LEU A 638 12.75 -3.08 -23.99
N ARG A 639 13.35 -1.91 -24.28
CA ARG A 639 14.68 -1.54 -23.80
C ARG A 639 14.77 -1.65 -22.28
N ASP A 640 13.81 -1.06 -21.57
CA ASP A 640 13.77 -1.09 -20.11
C ASP A 640 13.61 -2.52 -19.57
N GLY A 641 12.79 -3.35 -20.24
CA GLY A 641 12.63 -4.77 -19.89
C GLY A 641 13.92 -5.59 -20.05
N VAL A 642 14.68 -5.37 -21.13
CA VAL A 642 15.97 -6.04 -21.35
C VAL A 642 17.00 -5.61 -20.30
N LEU A 643 17.06 -4.31 -19.99
CA LEU A 643 17.96 -3.77 -18.96
C LEU A 643 17.58 -4.29 -17.56
N GLU A 644 16.29 -4.44 -17.27
CA GLU A 644 15.82 -5.02 -16.01
C GLU A 644 16.23 -6.50 -15.90
N ALA A 645 16.07 -7.30 -16.95
CA ALA A 645 16.55 -8.69 -16.97
C ALA A 645 18.06 -8.77 -16.75
N ALA A 646 18.84 -7.89 -17.39
CA ALA A 646 20.29 -7.81 -17.17
C ALA A 646 20.63 -7.44 -15.72
N ARG A 647 19.86 -6.53 -15.09
CA ARG A 647 20.02 -6.18 -13.68
C ARG A 647 19.72 -7.36 -12.76
N THR A 648 18.64 -8.10 -13.01
CA THR A 648 18.33 -9.34 -12.28
C THR A 648 19.47 -10.36 -12.41
N ALA A 649 20.07 -10.50 -13.59
CA ALA A 649 21.20 -11.41 -13.81
C ALA A 649 22.47 -10.96 -13.04
N VAL A 650 22.73 -9.66 -12.96
CA VAL A 650 23.80 -9.12 -12.09
C VAL A 650 23.55 -9.45 -10.62
N GLU A 651 22.32 -9.30 -10.12
CA GLU A 651 22.00 -9.71 -8.74
C GLU A 651 22.22 -11.22 -8.54
N CYS A 652 21.82 -12.05 -9.51
CA CYS A 652 22.09 -13.50 -9.46
C CYS A 652 23.58 -13.80 -9.41
N LEU A 653 24.41 -13.08 -10.18
CA LEU A 653 25.87 -13.23 -10.14
C LEU A 653 26.41 -12.92 -8.75
N LEU A 654 26.03 -11.79 -8.16
CA LEU A 654 26.52 -11.38 -6.85
C LEU A 654 26.10 -12.37 -5.74
N LEU A 655 24.85 -12.85 -5.78
CA LEU A 655 24.34 -13.82 -4.82
C LEU A 655 24.94 -15.22 -5.02
N ALA A 656 25.15 -15.67 -6.26
CA ALA A 656 25.77 -16.96 -6.55
C ALA A 656 27.23 -16.99 -6.08
N VAL A 657 27.96 -15.88 -6.26
CA VAL A 657 29.32 -15.71 -5.74
C VAL A 657 29.32 -15.78 -4.21
N GLU A 658 28.40 -15.09 -3.54
CA GLU A 658 28.27 -15.14 -2.07
C GLU A 658 27.89 -16.52 -1.55
N LEU A 659 26.96 -17.20 -2.22
CA LEU A 659 26.51 -18.53 -1.82
C LEU A 659 27.63 -19.57 -1.92
N ARG A 660 28.45 -19.51 -2.98
CA ARG A 660 29.62 -20.39 -3.14
C ARG A 660 30.66 -20.15 -2.04
N ASP A 661 30.96 -18.89 -1.73
CA ASP A 661 31.88 -18.54 -0.65
C ASP A 661 31.39 -19.08 0.71
N ARG A 662 30.10 -18.88 1.03
CA ARG A 662 29.51 -19.38 2.30
C ARG A 662 29.52 -20.89 2.42
N THR A 663 29.43 -21.59 1.30
CA THR A 663 29.41 -23.07 1.26
C THR A 663 30.79 -23.69 1.01
N GLY A 664 31.86 -22.88 0.99
CA GLY A 664 33.23 -23.35 0.76
C GLY A 664 33.46 -23.91 -0.65
N ARG A 665 32.61 -23.57 -1.61
CA ARG A 665 32.71 -24.06 -2.99
C ARG A 665 33.65 -23.18 -3.84
N PRO A 666 34.41 -23.76 -4.77
CA PRO A 666 35.24 -22.99 -5.68
C PRO A 666 34.38 -22.10 -6.58
N GLN A 667 34.94 -20.93 -6.88
CA GLN A 667 34.33 -19.95 -7.76
C GLN A 667 34.55 -20.35 -9.24
N PRO A 668 33.63 -19.99 -10.15
CA PRO A 668 33.82 -20.24 -11.58
C PRO A 668 35.08 -19.53 -12.11
N PRO A 669 35.83 -20.13 -13.04
CA PRO A 669 37.05 -19.52 -13.58
C PRO A 669 36.78 -18.29 -14.46
N ALA A 670 35.56 -18.12 -14.97
CA ALA A 670 35.17 -17.08 -15.93
C ALA A 670 34.36 -15.93 -15.29
N LEU A 671 34.65 -15.59 -14.02
CA LEU A 671 34.00 -14.45 -13.36
C LEU A 671 34.45 -13.11 -13.99
N PRO A 672 33.53 -12.14 -14.18
CA PRO A 672 33.91 -10.81 -14.65
C PRO A 672 35.00 -10.18 -13.78
N ALA A 673 35.98 -9.54 -14.42
CA ALA A 673 37.11 -8.94 -13.71
C ALA A 673 36.69 -7.94 -12.62
N LEU A 674 35.54 -7.30 -12.77
CA LEU A 674 34.98 -6.37 -11.78
C LEU A 674 34.59 -7.05 -10.45
N VAL A 675 34.20 -8.33 -10.46
CA VAL A 675 33.77 -9.08 -9.26
C VAL A 675 34.83 -10.07 -8.76
N SER A 676 35.83 -10.39 -9.58
CA SER A 676 36.92 -11.31 -9.22
C SER A 676 37.92 -10.65 -8.27
N PRO A 677 38.18 -11.17 -7.06
CA PRO A 677 39.25 -10.65 -6.21
C PRO A 677 40.63 -10.94 -6.82
N ALA A 678 41.67 -10.27 -6.31
CA ALA A 678 43.04 -10.62 -6.68
C ALA A 678 43.38 -12.03 -6.17
N SER A 679 44.18 -12.78 -6.93
CA SER A 679 44.43 -14.22 -6.71
C SER A 679 45.07 -14.57 -5.37
N ASP A 680 45.71 -13.60 -4.71
CA ASP A 680 46.51 -13.73 -3.49
C ASP A 680 45.94 -12.95 -2.29
N LEU A 681 44.80 -12.26 -2.46
CA LEU A 681 44.20 -11.40 -1.45
C LEU A 681 42.91 -12.01 -0.86
N PRO A 682 42.78 -12.11 0.47
CA PRO A 682 41.59 -12.65 1.12
C PRO A 682 40.39 -11.75 0.85
N PHE A 683 39.24 -12.32 0.48
CA PHE A 683 38.02 -11.57 0.17
C PHE A 683 36.78 -12.32 0.64
N ALA A 684 36.04 -11.75 1.60
CA ALA A 684 34.74 -12.28 2.03
C ALA A 684 33.63 -11.76 1.11
N ARG A 685 33.14 -12.60 0.20
CA ARG A 685 32.20 -12.19 -0.83
C ARG A 685 30.77 -12.18 -0.30
N THR A 686 30.31 -11.06 0.22
CA THR A 686 28.85 -10.80 0.28
C THR A 686 28.45 -10.01 -0.97
N ALA A 687 27.18 -10.09 -1.39
CA ALA A 687 26.69 -9.32 -2.53
C ALA A 687 26.88 -7.81 -2.31
N ALA A 688 26.65 -7.33 -1.09
CA ALA A 688 26.87 -5.93 -0.73
C ALA A 688 28.34 -5.51 -0.83
N ARG A 689 29.27 -6.33 -0.32
CA ARG A 689 30.72 -6.05 -0.37
C ARG A 689 31.29 -6.20 -1.77
N THR A 690 30.84 -7.19 -2.52
CA THR A 690 31.21 -7.36 -3.94
C THR A 690 30.73 -6.18 -4.75
N ARG A 691 29.51 -5.70 -4.51
CA ARG A 691 29.00 -4.46 -5.11
C ARG A 691 29.88 -3.26 -4.74
N TRP A 692 30.27 -3.11 -3.48
CA TRP A 692 31.21 -2.04 -3.08
C TRP A 692 32.55 -2.15 -3.84
N LEU A 693 33.10 -3.36 -3.98
CA LEU A 693 34.36 -3.59 -4.70
C LEU A 693 34.26 -3.20 -6.18
N VAL A 694 33.17 -3.58 -6.83
CA VAL A 694 32.86 -3.17 -8.21
C VAL A 694 32.90 -1.65 -8.32
N HIS A 695 32.26 -0.93 -7.38
CA HIS A 695 32.26 0.53 -7.39
C HIS A 695 33.66 1.14 -7.24
N GLN A 696 34.48 0.64 -6.32
CA GLN A 696 35.85 1.14 -6.16
C GLN A 696 36.69 0.94 -7.42
N ARG A 697 36.50 -0.18 -8.11
CA ARG A 697 37.19 -0.46 -9.37
C ARG A 697 36.74 0.47 -10.49
N LEU A 698 35.44 0.77 -10.57
CA LEU A 698 34.92 1.73 -11.54
C LEU A 698 35.42 3.15 -11.27
N LEU A 699 35.50 3.53 -9.99
CA LEU A 699 36.07 4.80 -9.55
C LEU A 699 37.53 4.91 -9.97
N ALA A 700 38.35 3.92 -9.62
CA ALA A 700 39.77 3.88 -10.01
C ALA A 700 39.95 3.98 -11.53
N ARG A 701 39.20 3.19 -12.30
CA ARG A 701 39.21 3.26 -13.78
C ARG A 701 38.81 4.64 -14.31
N ALA A 702 37.83 5.30 -13.70
CA ALA A 702 37.41 6.64 -14.11
C ALA A 702 38.51 7.69 -13.88
N LEU A 703 39.18 7.63 -12.73
CA LEU A 703 40.32 8.48 -12.40
C LEU A 703 41.53 8.19 -13.32
N GLU A 704 41.90 6.92 -13.49
CA GLU A 704 43.03 6.49 -14.33
C GLU A 704 42.84 6.83 -15.80
N SER A 705 41.64 6.57 -16.36
CA SER A 705 41.32 6.91 -17.75
C SER A 705 41.38 8.41 -17.97
N ALA A 706 40.77 9.22 -17.10
CA ALA A 706 40.87 10.68 -17.25
C ALA A 706 42.29 11.21 -17.03
N ALA A 707 43.13 10.57 -16.22
CA ALA A 707 44.53 10.98 -16.06
C ALA A 707 45.37 10.67 -17.31
N THR A 708 45.01 9.60 -18.04
CA THR A 708 45.74 9.10 -19.21
C THR A 708 45.26 9.71 -20.51
N ASP A 709 43.94 9.79 -20.69
CA ASP A 709 43.30 10.14 -21.96
C ASP A 709 43.12 11.66 -22.13
N GLU A 710 43.00 12.40 -21.02
CA GLU A 710 42.78 13.85 -21.06
C GLU A 710 44.10 14.63 -20.96
N PRO A 711 44.28 15.68 -21.77
CA PRO A 711 45.51 16.47 -21.77
C PRO A 711 45.75 17.11 -20.40
N ALA A 712 47.02 17.09 -19.97
CA ALA A 712 47.44 17.83 -18.79
C ALA A 712 47.21 19.33 -18.99
N ALA A 713 46.74 20.01 -17.94
CA ALA A 713 46.48 21.45 -17.94
C ALA A 713 47.03 22.08 -16.66
N ASP A 714 47.48 23.32 -16.76
CA ASP A 714 48.02 24.07 -15.61
C ASP A 714 46.93 24.42 -14.58
N GLU A 715 45.67 24.47 -15.00
CA GLU A 715 44.50 24.75 -14.16
C GLU A 715 43.50 23.59 -14.18
N PRO A 716 42.81 23.28 -13.06
CA PRO A 716 41.80 22.23 -13.04
C PRO A 716 40.58 22.57 -13.92
N TYR A 717 40.13 21.61 -14.72
CA TYR A 717 38.90 21.73 -15.53
C TYR A 717 38.02 20.49 -15.42
N LEU A 718 36.71 20.68 -15.53
CA LEU A 718 35.73 19.60 -15.48
C LEU A 718 35.79 18.80 -16.79
N VAL A 719 36.13 17.52 -16.70
CA VAL A 719 36.17 16.61 -17.85
C VAL A 719 34.75 16.15 -18.20
N ARG A 720 34.05 15.59 -17.21
CA ARG A 720 32.70 15.02 -17.35
C ARG A 720 32.09 14.75 -15.98
N THR A 721 30.79 14.45 -15.96
CA THR A 721 30.12 13.87 -14.78
C THR A 721 29.99 12.36 -14.95
N VAL A 722 30.50 11.60 -13.99
CA VAL A 722 30.34 10.14 -13.92
C VAL A 722 29.17 9.77 -13.02
N SER A 723 28.44 8.71 -13.36
CA SER A 723 27.36 8.23 -12.51
C SER A 723 27.93 7.54 -11.28
N LEU A 724 27.67 8.11 -10.10
CA LEU A 724 27.95 7.45 -8.82
C LEU A 724 26.73 6.64 -8.37
N PRO A 725 26.94 5.50 -7.69
CA PRO A 725 25.84 4.71 -7.14
C PRO A 725 25.06 5.47 -6.07
N ARG A 726 23.73 5.30 -6.08
CA ARG A 726 22.86 5.83 -5.02
C ARG A 726 23.06 5.06 -3.72
N GLY A 727 23.27 5.76 -2.61
CA GLY A 727 23.19 5.21 -1.26
C GLY A 727 24.35 4.29 -0.83
N GLY A 728 25.43 4.23 -1.61
CA GLY A 728 26.67 3.59 -1.18
C GLY A 728 27.55 4.62 -0.49
N TYR A 729 27.93 4.36 0.76
CA TYR A 729 29.05 5.02 1.42
C TYR A 729 30.37 4.74 0.66
N VAL A 730 30.57 5.37 -0.49
CA VAL A 730 31.80 5.19 -1.28
C VAL A 730 33.02 5.78 -0.54
N GLY A 731 32.77 6.64 0.47
CA GLY A 731 33.78 7.38 1.23
C GLY A 731 33.96 7.04 2.72
N VAL A 732 33.34 5.99 3.29
CA VAL A 732 33.62 5.66 4.71
C VAL A 732 34.98 4.98 4.82
N GLY A 733 35.88 5.67 5.49
CA GLY A 733 37.12 5.12 6.04
C GLY A 733 38.31 5.04 5.11
N MET A 734 38.27 5.72 3.95
CA MET A 734 39.49 5.89 3.15
C MET A 734 40.56 6.71 3.88
N ASP A 735 40.17 7.55 4.84
CA ASP A 735 41.00 8.36 5.75
C ASP A 735 41.06 7.81 7.20
N THR A 736 40.44 6.66 7.50
CA THR A 736 40.35 6.12 8.88
C THR A 736 40.67 4.62 8.95
N LEU A 737 41.70 4.16 8.22
CA LEU A 737 42.16 2.78 8.22
C LEU A 737 42.42 2.24 9.64
N ALA A 738 43.06 3.05 10.49
CA ALA A 738 43.34 2.68 11.87
C ALA A 738 42.09 2.56 12.75
N GLY A 739 41.01 3.25 12.41
CA GLY A 739 39.70 3.05 13.04
C GLY A 739 39.13 1.65 12.84
N HIS A 740 39.60 0.91 11.82
CA HIS A 740 39.25 -0.48 11.61
C HIS A 740 40.37 -1.44 12.04
N VAL A 741 41.64 -1.11 11.81
CA VAL A 741 42.75 -1.98 12.24
C VAL A 741 42.79 -2.16 13.75
N LEU A 742 42.64 -1.09 14.53
CA LEU A 742 42.74 -1.18 15.99
C LEU A 742 41.67 -2.11 16.58
N PRO A 743 40.36 -1.94 16.33
CA PRO A 743 39.37 -2.89 16.82
C PRO A 743 39.66 -4.35 16.42
N ALA A 744 40.22 -4.60 15.23
CA ALA A 744 40.55 -5.97 14.81
C ALA A 744 41.63 -6.63 15.69
N VAL A 745 42.64 -5.88 16.11
CA VAL A 745 43.79 -6.42 16.87
C VAL A 745 43.62 -6.36 18.38
N LEU A 746 42.69 -5.56 18.91
CA LEU A 746 42.54 -5.38 20.34
C LEU A 746 41.89 -6.61 21.03
N PRO A 747 42.35 -6.97 22.25
CA PRO A 747 41.96 -8.21 22.90
C PRO A 747 40.53 -8.18 23.48
N TRP A 748 39.99 -7.00 23.75
CA TRP A 748 38.63 -6.81 24.29
C TRP A 748 37.55 -6.68 23.21
N THR A 749 37.90 -6.73 21.91
CA THR A 749 36.92 -6.76 20.84
C THR A 749 36.23 -8.11 20.80
N ALA A 750 34.90 -8.15 20.77
CA ALA A 750 34.16 -9.40 20.64
C ALA A 750 34.44 -10.07 19.28
N ASP A 751 34.45 -11.41 19.22
CA ASP A 751 34.78 -12.15 17.98
C ASP A 751 33.87 -11.77 16.80
N ALA A 752 32.58 -11.56 17.05
CA ALA A 752 31.63 -11.11 16.03
C ALA A 752 32.02 -9.72 15.46
N GLN A 753 32.33 -8.76 16.34
CA GLN A 753 32.76 -7.42 15.93
C GLN A 753 34.12 -7.47 15.21
N ARG A 754 35.03 -8.35 15.65
CA ARG A 754 36.34 -8.53 15.03
C ARG A 754 36.21 -9.06 13.60
N GLU A 755 35.38 -10.07 13.36
CA GLU A 755 35.13 -10.57 11.99
C GLU A 755 34.47 -9.51 11.10
N ASP A 756 33.49 -8.77 11.61
CA ASP A 756 32.86 -7.67 10.85
C ASP A 756 33.89 -6.63 10.40
N VAL A 757 34.85 -6.29 11.27
CA VAL A 757 35.93 -5.36 10.97
C VAL A 757 36.96 -5.97 10.02
N LEU A 758 37.37 -7.22 10.22
CA LEU A 758 38.29 -7.93 9.33
C LEU A 758 37.74 -8.01 7.92
N ASP A 759 36.43 -8.15 7.77
CA ASP A 759 35.80 -8.14 6.48
C ASP A 759 35.90 -6.80 5.74
N VAL A 760 35.85 -5.67 6.46
CA VAL A 760 36.13 -4.34 5.89
C VAL A 760 37.60 -4.25 5.45
N LEU A 761 38.53 -4.78 6.25
CA LEU A 761 39.95 -4.81 5.89
C LEU A 761 40.22 -5.69 4.65
N ARG A 762 39.58 -6.87 4.56
CA ARG A 762 39.63 -7.76 3.36
C ARG A 762 39.10 -7.06 2.11
N LEU A 763 38.02 -6.29 2.28
CA LEU A 763 37.41 -5.48 1.22
C LEU A 763 38.38 -4.40 0.71
N TRP A 764 39.06 -3.70 1.62
CA TRP A 764 40.08 -2.70 1.28
C TRP A 764 41.31 -3.29 0.61
N ALA A 765 41.80 -4.44 1.09
CA ALA A 765 42.91 -5.13 0.45
C ALA A 765 42.65 -5.41 -1.04
N ASN A 766 41.39 -5.63 -1.44
CA ASN A 766 41.01 -5.90 -2.82
C ASN A 766 40.71 -4.65 -3.67
N ALA A 767 40.69 -3.46 -3.08
CA ALA A 767 40.35 -2.22 -3.77
C ALA A 767 41.58 -1.62 -4.49
N PRO A 768 41.47 -1.17 -5.76
CA PRO A 768 42.62 -0.68 -6.53
C PRO A 768 43.29 0.56 -5.98
N ILE A 769 42.58 1.38 -5.21
CA ILE A 769 43.11 2.61 -4.57
C ILE A 769 44.21 2.28 -3.52
N GLY A 770 44.55 0.99 -3.36
CA GLY A 770 45.12 0.38 -2.16
C GLY A 770 45.94 -0.85 -2.41
N ASP A 771 46.07 -1.28 -3.65
CA ASP A 771 46.89 -2.43 -4.05
C ASP A 771 48.42 -2.20 -3.90
N GLY A 772 48.83 -1.16 -3.15
CA GLY A 772 50.22 -0.78 -2.94
C GLY A 772 50.86 -0.06 -4.14
N THR A 773 50.26 -0.10 -5.33
CA THR A 773 50.73 0.65 -6.49
C THR A 773 50.11 2.05 -6.57
N ALA A 774 48.88 2.22 -6.06
CA ALA A 774 48.15 3.48 -6.06
C ALA A 774 48.08 4.21 -4.69
N THR A 775 48.55 3.64 -3.58
CA THR A 775 48.45 4.30 -2.25
C THR A 775 49.29 5.57 -2.16
N ALA A 776 50.41 5.65 -2.88
CA ALA A 776 51.16 6.90 -3.04
C ALA A 776 50.48 7.89 -4.00
N ALA A 777 49.52 7.42 -4.81
CA ALA A 777 48.88 8.15 -5.89
C ALA A 777 47.50 8.73 -5.52
N CYS A 778 46.89 8.36 -4.38
CA CYS A 778 45.56 8.87 -3.99
C CYS A 778 45.55 9.69 -2.69
N ARG A 779 44.79 10.79 -2.65
CA ARG A 779 44.48 11.56 -1.42
C ARG A 779 43.03 12.03 -1.38
N ILE A 780 42.49 12.18 -0.17
CA ILE A 780 41.16 12.74 0.07
C ILE A 780 41.26 14.25 0.27
N LEU A 781 40.35 14.98 -0.36
CA LEU A 781 40.14 16.40 -0.17
C LEU A 781 38.76 16.66 0.41
N ARG A 782 38.69 17.60 1.34
CA ARG A 782 37.42 18.16 1.84
C ARG A 782 37.29 19.56 1.27
N LEU A 783 36.28 19.77 0.43
CA LEU A 783 36.06 21.02 -0.29
C LEU A 783 34.79 21.69 0.23
N THR A 784 34.78 23.01 0.32
CA THR A 784 33.58 23.80 0.61
C THR A 784 33.37 24.81 -0.52
N PRO A 785 32.14 25.23 -0.84
CA PRO A 785 31.92 26.19 -1.93
C PRO A 785 32.69 27.50 -1.70
N ALA A 786 33.37 27.99 -2.75
CA ALA A 786 34.02 29.30 -2.76
C ALA A 786 32.98 30.40 -2.99
N GLY A 787 32.23 30.75 -1.92
CA GLY A 787 31.15 31.74 -1.96
C GLY A 787 30.14 31.57 -0.82
N GLY A 788 29.28 32.56 -0.61
CA GLY A 788 28.25 32.58 0.45
C GLY A 788 28.57 33.45 1.67
N ASP A 789 29.77 34.03 1.74
CA ASP A 789 30.16 34.99 2.77
C ASP A 789 29.44 36.33 2.48
N GLY A 790 28.28 36.55 3.13
CA GLY A 790 27.43 37.74 2.94
C GLY A 790 26.04 37.47 2.35
N GLU A 791 25.76 36.25 1.89
CA GLU A 791 24.45 35.84 1.37
C GLU A 791 23.45 35.53 2.50
N SER A 792 22.15 35.69 2.22
CA SER A 792 21.09 35.28 3.16
C SER A 792 21.10 33.77 3.38
N ASN A 793 20.55 33.29 4.51
CA ASN A 793 20.43 31.85 4.77
C ASN A 793 19.60 31.12 3.70
N ALA A 794 18.63 31.80 3.07
CA ALA A 794 17.77 31.21 2.04
C ALA A 794 18.54 30.97 0.73
N GLU A 795 19.34 31.94 0.29
CA GLU A 795 20.19 31.82 -0.90
C GLU A 795 21.22 30.70 -0.71
N ARG A 796 21.89 30.66 0.45
CA ARG A 796 22.82 29.59 0.81
C ARG A 796 22.15 28.21 0.77
N GLN A 797 20.95 28.09 1.33
CA GLN A 797 20.20 26.85 1.32
C GLN A 797 19.80 26.37 -0.09
N MET A 798 19.56 27.28 -1.03
CA MET A 798 19.26 26.94 -2.42
C MET A 798 20.51 26.45 -3.16
N VAL A 799 21.65 27.13 -3.00
CA VAL A 799 22.93 26.72 -3.58
C VAL A 799 23.33 25.33 -3.06
N ASP A 800 23.26 25.11 -1.76
CA ASP A 800 23.65 23.84 -1.16
C ASP A 800 22.72 22.68 -1.61
N LYS A 801 21.44 22.96 -1.85
CA LYS A 801 20.49 21.98 -2.38
C LYS A 801 20.77 21.64 -3.84
N GLU A 802 21.25 22.60 -4.63
CA GLU A 802 21.64 22.35 -6.01
C GLU A 802 22.96 21.56 -6.07
N LEU A 803 23.96 21.93 -5.27
CA LEU A 803 25.24 21.20 -5.19
C LEU A 803 25.07 19.75 -4.71
N GLU A 804 24.16 19.49 -3.77
CA GLU A 804 23.79 18.13 -3.35
C GLU A 804 23.32 17.26 -4.52
N ARG A 805 22.75 17.88 -5.56
CA ARG A 805 22.26 17.21 -6.77
C ARG A 805 23.29 17.15 -7.88
N THR A 806 24.14 18.17 -8.03
CA THR A 806 25.01 18.33 -9.21
C THR A 806 26.48 18.00 -8.98
N ALA A 807 27.01 18.24 -7.78
CA ALA A 807 28.45 18.06 -7.50
C ALA A 807 28.90 16.58 -7.46
N PRO A 808 28.14 15.64 -6.86
CA PRO A 808 28.55 14.24 -6.86
C PRO A 808 28.71 13.68 -8.28
N GLY A 809 29.89 13.13 -8.57
CA GLY A 809 30.25 12.57 -9.86
C GLY A 809 31.03 13.51 -10.77
N GLU A 810 31.27 14.77 -10.38
CA GLU A 810 32.13 15.66 -11.15
C GLU A 810 33.57 15.13 -11.19
N LEU A 811 34.04 14.76 -12.39
CA LEU A 811 35.40 14.29 -12.66
C LEU A 811 36.19 15.42 -13.31
N TRP A 812 37.21 15.88 -12.59
CA TRP A 812 38.08 16.99 -12.93
C TRP A 812 39.45 16.48 -13.36
N ARG A 813 40.04 17.12 -14.36
CA ARG A 813 41.47 17.02 -14.64
C ARG A 813 42.20 18.03 -13.77
N THR A 814 43.34 17.63 -13.22
CA THR A 814 44.20 18.44 -12.35
C THR A 814 45.61 18.50 -12.95
N PRO A 815 46.48 19.43 -12.53
CA PRO A 815 47.83 19.56 -13.11
C PRO A 815 48.66 18.28 -13.01
N THR A 816 48.50 17.55 -11.91
CA THR A 816 49.27 16.33 -11.61
C THR A 816 48.45 15.04 -11.77
N GLY A 817 47.15 15.14 -12.08
CA GLY A 817 46.27 13.97 -12.06
C GLY A 817 44.79 14.28 -12.29
N THR A 818 43.91 13.62 -11.55
CA THR A 818 42.46 13.75 -11.66
C THR A 818 41.82 13.85 -10.28
N LEU A 819 40.66 14.49 -10.19
CA LEU A 819 39.90 14.62 -8.96
C LEU A 819 38.45 14.26 -9.22
N LEU A 820 37.86 13.44 -8.37
CA LEU A 820 36.44 13.07 -8.43
C LEU A 820 35.73 13.51 -7.16
N ILE A 821 34.65 14.28 -7.30
CA ILE A 821 33.76 14.63 -6.18
C ILE A 821 32.82 13.46 -5.90
N MET A 822 32.88 12.92 -4.69
CA MET A 822 32.17 11.70 -4.27
C MET A 822 30.80 12.00 -3.66
N ASP A 823 30.73 13.03 -2.82
CA ASP A 823 29.50 13.45 -2.16
C ASP A 823 29.51 14.96 -1.86
N TYR A 824 28.35 15.48 -1.44
CA TYR A 824 28.22 16.81 -0.89
C TYR A 824 27.22 16.79 0.28
N GLN A 825 27.69 17.17 1.48
CA GLN A 825 26.89 17.18 2.70
C GLN A 825 26.38 18.59 3.00
N ARG A 826 25.09 18.84 2.70
CA ARG A 826 24.45 20.15 2.87
C ARG A 826 24.57 20.73 4.29
N HIS A 827 24.45 19.90 5.32
CA HIS A 827 24.53 20.35 6.72
C HIS A 827 25.95 20.80 7.14
N ALA A 828 26.99 20.21 6.53
CA ALA A 828 28.39 20.54 6.78
C ALA A 828 29.00 21.46 5.71
N ARG A 829 28.25 21.78 4.64
CA ARG A 829 28.70 22.50 3.43
C ARG A 829 30.04 21.98 2.92
N THR A 830 30.23 20.67 2.97
CA THR A 830 31.49 20.00 2.65
C THR A 830 31.25 18.91 1.62
N ALA A 831 31.99 18.96 0.51
CA ALA A 831 32.16 17.88 -0.43
C ALA A 831 33.38 17.03 -0.07
N THR A 832 33.27 15.72 -0.27
CA THR A 832 34.40 14.79 -0.21
C THR A 832 34.85 14.49 -1.63
N ALA A 833 36.14 14.65 -1.91
CA ALA A 833 36.72 14.32 -3.20
C ALA A 833 37.94 13.41 -3.05
N VAL A 834 38.17 12.57 -4.06
CA VAL A 834 39.38 11.75 -4.18
C VAL A 834 40.20 12.29 -5.33
N GLU A 835 41.46 12.65 -5.07
CA GLU A 835 42.43 13.01 -6.10
C GLU A 835 43.38 11.84 -6.33
N TYR A 836 43.58 11.50 -7.61
CA TYR A 836 44.52 10.50 -8.09
C TYR A 836 45.61 11.17 -8.95
N ALA A 837 46.87 10.97 -8.60
CA ALA A 837 48.05 11.45 -9.32
C ALA A 837 48.97 10.26 -9.64
N PRO A 838 49.08 9.82 -10.91
CA PRO A 838 49.85 8.62 -11.28
C PRO A 838 51.30 8.58 -10.78
N GLY A 839 51.94 9.75 -10.66
CA GLY A 839 53.32 9.88 -10.17
C GLY A 839 53.47 10.04 -8.65
N GLY A 840 52.38 9.92 -7.89
CA GLY A 840 52.36 10.10 -6.43
C GLY A 840 52.76 11.49 -5.92
N THR A 841 52.86 12.45 -6.82
CA THR A 841 53.19 13.84 -6.51
C THR A 841 51.94 14.69 -6.69
N PHE A 842 51.54 15.38 -5.63
CA PHE A 842 50.34 16.21 -5.63
C PHE A 842 50.68 17.69 -5.61
N GLY A 843 50.10 18.45 -6.55
CA GLY A 843 50.18 19.91 -6.54
C GLY A 843 49.14 20.56 -5.62
N PRO A 844 49.22 21.89 -5.42
CA PRO A 844 48.08 22.66 -4.90
C PRO A 844 46.93 22.56 -5.90
N ILE A 845 45.72 22.28 -5.40
CA ILE A 845 44.54 22.08 -6.25
C ILE A 845 43.35 22.84 -5.71
N MET A 846 42.67 23.56 -6.60
CA MET A 846 41.41 24.24 -6.33
C MET A 846 40.53 24.21 -7.58
N PRO A 847 39.57 23.26 -7.67
CA PRO A 847 38.57 23.31 -8.72
C PRO A 847 37.80 24.64 -8.65
N PRO A 848 37.51 25.29 -9.79
CA PRO A 848 36.68 26.50 -9.83
C PRO A 848 35.41 26.37 -9.00
N GLY A 849 35.12 27.36 -8.15
CA GLY A 849 33.93 27.37 -7.28
C GLY A 849 34.07 26.59 -5.97
N TRP A 850 35.22 25.98 -5.70
CA TRP A 850 35.51 25.27 -4.45
C TRP A 850 36.67 25.92 -3.70
N ARG A 851 36.76 25.74 -2.39
CA ARG A 851 37.91 26.06 -1.52
C ARG A 851 38.20 24.90 -0.58
N ALA A 852 39.48 24.70 -0.23
CA ALA A 852 39.85 23.65 0.73
C ALA A 852 39.23 23.94 2.10
N ALA A 853 38.47 23.00 2.64
CA ALA A 853 37.89 23.09 3.97
C ALA A 853 38.83 22.56 5.05
N ARG A 854 39.69 21.60 4.69
CA ARG A 854 40.68 20.95 5.57
C ARG A 854 41.93 20.55 4.79
N ALA A 855 43.00 20.24 5.51
CA ALA A 855 44.21 19.67 4.92
C ALA A 855 43.88 18.34 4.19
N PRO A 856 44.48 18.07 3.01
CA PRO A 856 44.34 16.79 2.33
C PRO A 856 44.90 15.64 3.18
N VAL A 857 44.24 14.49 3.13
CA VAL A 857 44.65 13.28 3.86
C VAL A 857 45.02 12.20 2.86
N PRO A 858 46.20 11.54 2.96
CA PRO A 858 46.50 10.39 2.12
C PRO A 858 45.42 9.32 2.24
N CYS A 859 45.04 8.69 1.13
CA CYS A 859 44.20 7.50 1.23
C CYS A 859 45.03 6.38 1.90
N TRP A 860 44.48 5.75 2.94
CA TRP A 860 45.09 4.57 3.57
C TRP A 860 46.52 4.82 4.11
N GLY A 861 46.65 5.85 4.96
CA GLY A 861 47.92 6.40 5.46
C GLY A 861 48.83 5.47 6.27
N TRP A 862 48.39 4.26 6.66
CA TRP A 862 49.23 3.24 7.30
C TRP A 862 49.92 2.29 6.29
N GLY A 863 49.63 2.40 5.00
CA GLY A 863 50.25 1.65 3.90
C GLY A 863 49.26 0.83 3.07
N GLY A 864 49.76 0.15 2.04
CA GLY A 864 48.93 -0.58 1.05
C GLY A 864 48.39 -1.94 1.51
N SER A 865 47.70 -2.60 0.59
CA SER A 865 47.06 -3.92 0.70
C SER A 865 47.98 -4.95 1.32
N ASP A 866 49.27 -4.94 0.98
CA ASP A 866 50.28 -5.85 1.51
C ASP A 866 50.37 -5.80 3.04
N ARG A 867 50.31 -4.60 3.64
CA ARG A 867 50.34 -4.45 5.10
C ARG A 867 49.04 -4.96 5.73
N VAL A 868 47.90 -4.69 5.09
CA VAL A 868 46.59 -5.18 5.55
C VAL A 868 46.52 -6.71 5.48
N VAL A 869 47.00 -7.32 4.39
CA VAL A 869 47.06 -8.78 4.20
C VAL A 869 47.98 -9.40 5.23
N ARG A 870 49.18 -8.81 5.43
CA ARG A 870 50.13 -9.28 6.43
C ARG A 870 49.55 -9.19 7.84
N LEU A 871 48.86 -8.10 8.17
CA LEU A 871 48.15 -7.95 9.43
C LEU A 871 47.11 -9.06 9.64
N ILE A 872 46.24 -9.31 8.65
CA ILE A 872 45.20 -10.34 8.73
C ILE A 872 45.83 -11.72 8.95
N ARG A 873 46.93 -12.04 8.25
CA ARG A 873 47.67 -13.30 8.45
C ARG A 873 48.24 -13.39 9.86
N LEU A 874 48.91 -12.34 10.34
CA LEU A 874 49.47 -12.30 11.70
C LEU A 874 48.40 -12.45 12.78
N LEU A 875 47.23 -11.83 12.60
CA LEU A 875 46.12 -11.94 13.53
C LEU A 875 45.54 -13.37 13.56
N ALA A 876 45.44 -14.03 12.40
CA ALA A 876 45.02 -15.43 12.32
C ALA A 876 46.05 -16.39 12.96
N GLU A 877 47.35 -16.08 12.84
CA GLU A 877 48.44 -16.89 13.40
C GLU A 877 48.65 -16.68 14.91
N ARG A 878 48.50 -15.44 15.41
CA ARG A 878 48.92 -15.04 16.76
C ARG A 878 47.77 -14.67 17.69
N GLY A 879 46.56 -14.52 17.16
CA GLY A 879 45.42 -13.95 17.90
C GLY A 879 45.60 -12.44 18.18
N PRO A 880 44.70 -11.83 18.97
CA PRO A 880 44.77 -10.40 19.30
C PRO A 880 46.11 -9.98 19.92
N ALA A 881 46.52 -8.74 19.65
CA ALA A 881 47.73 -8.17 20.24
C ALA A 881 47.53 -7.90 21.73
N LEU A 882 48.52 -8.26 22.56
CA LEU A 882 48.49 -8.02 24.00
C LEU A 882 48.91 -6.58 24.28
N ILE A 883 47.94 -5.68 24.38
CA ILE A 883 48.16 -4.24 24.62
C ILE A 883 47.76 -3.88 26.05
N ASP A 884 48.67 -3.26 26.80
CA ASP A 884 48.37 -2.64 28.09
C ASP A 884 47.73 -1.26 27.83
N ALA A 885 46.41 -1.19 27.95
CA ALA A 885 45.62 0.00 27.62
C ALA A 885 46.01 1.21 28.49
N ALA A 886 46.16 1.02 29.80
CA ALA A 886 46.48 2.08 30.75
C ALA A 886 47.90 2.63 30.50
N ALA A 887 48.89 1.75 30.35
CA ALA A 887 50.26 2.16 30.05
C ALA A 887 50.36 2.89 28.71
N THR A 888 49.65 2.41 27.68
CA THR A 888 49.66 3.02 26.33
C THR A 888 49.05 4.42 26.34
N VAL A 889 47.92 4.62 27.03
CA VAL A 889 47.27 5.93 27.16
C VAL A 889 48.17 6.92 27.90
N HIS A 890 48.77 6.51 29.02
CA HIS A 890 49.68 7.39 29.77
C HIS A 890 50.95 7.73 28.98
N ASP A 891 51.52 6.76 28.27
CA ASP A 891 52.70 6.97 27.43
C ASP A 891 52.40 7.92 26.27
N LEU A 892 51.29 7.72 25.55
CA LEU A 892 50.83 8.63 24.50
C LEU A 892 50.59 10.04 25.05
N ALA A 893 49.87 10.15 26.19
CA ALA A 893 49.59 11.45 26.80
C ALA A 893 50.86 12.21 27.16
N LYS A 894 51.82 11.51 27.78
CA LYS A 894 53.11 12.08 28.18
C LYS A 894 53.94 12.53 26.98
N ARG A 895 54.00 11.72 25.91
CA ARG A 895 54.86 12.00 24.75
C ARG A 895 54.28 13.07 23.82
N ALA A 896 52.96 13.04 23.61
CA ALA A 896 52.26 14.00 22.76
C ALA A 896 51.95 15.32 23.49
N GLY A 897 51.98 15.34 24.83
CA GLY A 897 51.51 16.49 25.61
C GLY A 897 49.99 16.60 25.68
N PHE A 898 49.28 15.49 25.44
CA PHE A 898 47.83 15.44 25.58
C PHE A 898 47.39 15.45 27.04
N THR A 899 46.13 15.79 27.28
CA THR A 899 45.46 15.32 28.49
C THR A 899 45.28 13.80 28.42
N VAL A 900 45.18 13.13 29.57
CA VAL A 900 44.89 11.70 29.60
C VAL A 900 43.57 11.39 28.89
N ALA A 901 42.56 12.25 29.03
CA ALA A 901 41.27 12.12 28.34
C ALA A 901 41.38 12.22 26.81
N ASP A 902 42.25 13.10 26.29
CA ASP A 902 42.52 13.19 24.85
C ASP A 902 43.20 11.91 24.32
N ALA A 903 44.17 11.36 25.06
CA ALA A 903 44.82 10.11 24.69
C ALA A 903 43.85 8.91 24.70
N VAL A 904 42.94 8.84 25.67
CA VAL A 904 41.85 7.84 25.67
C VAL A 904 40.97 7.99 24.42
N ALA A 905 40.57 9.21 24.09
CA ALA A 905 39.72 9.47 22.93
C ALA A 905 40.41 9.18 21.58
N VAL A 906 41.74 9.31 21.50
CA VAL A 906 42.51 8.90 20.30
C VAL A 906 42.55 7.37 20.18
N CYS A 907 42.90 6.67 21.27
CA CYS A 907 43.02 5.22 21.30
C CYS A 907 41.66 4.50 21.14
N ASP A 908 40.56 5.15 21.52
CA ASP A 908 39.19 4.61 21.48
C ASP A 908 39.04 3.29 22.27
N PHE A 909 39.71 3.22 23.43
CA PHE A 909 39.65 2.06 24.31
C PHE A 909 38.38 2.08 25.18
N PRO A 910 37.70 0.93 25.37
CA PRO A 910 36.52 0.86 26.22
C PRO A 910 36.88 1.11 27.68
N ALA A 911 35.96 1.69 28.44
CA ALA A 911 36.19 2.06 29.84
C ALA A 911 36.58 0.86 30.70
N GLU A 912 36.05 -0.32 30.39
CA GLU A 912 36.30 -1.59 31.07
C GLU A 912 37.73 -2.11 30.89
N ALA A 913 38.44 -1.65 29.85
CA ALA A 913 39.85 -1.99 29.62
C ALA A 913 40.82 -1.01 30.31
N LEU A 914 40.32 0.10 30.85
CA LEU A 914 41.10 1.13 31.54
C LEU A 914 40.99 0.97 33.06
N ALA A 915 41.95 1.51 33.80
CA ALA A 915 41.84 1.60 35.26
C ALA A 915 40.82 2.67 35.68
N ASP A 916 40.12 2.46 36.80
CA ASP A 916 39.03 3.33 37.29
C ASP A 916 39.44 4.80 37.48
N ASP A 917 40.73 5.09 37.63
CA ASP A 917 41.30 6.43 37.81
C ASP A 917 41.62 7.16 36.50
N ILE A 918 41.45 6.51 35.34
CA ILE A 918 41.70 7.10 34.02
C ILE A 918 40.42 7.80 33.51
N PRO A 919 40.46 9.12 33.22
CA PRO A 919 39.30 9.86 32.74
C PRO A 919 38.91 9.43 31.32
N THR A 920 37.68 8.92 31.15
CA THR A 920 37.10 8.53 29.84
C THR A 920 36.29 9.64 29.18
N THR A 921 36.13 10.78 29.84
CA THR A 921 35.40 11.95 29.34
C THR A 921 36.22 13.23 29.49
N GLY A 922 35.86 14.27 28.76
CA GLY A 922 36.56 15.57 28.82
C GLY A 922 37.66 15.76 27.77
N ALA A 923 37.74 14.90 26.75
CA ALA A 923 38.62 15.11 25.61
C ALA A 923 38.25 16.41 24.85
N THR A 924 39.26 17.23 24.58
CA THR A 924 39.19 18.51 23.87
C THR A 924 39.68 18.40 22.42
N ILE A 925 40.45 17.35 22.10
CA ILE A 925 40.89 17.05 20.74
C ILE A 925 39.69 16.79 19.81
N SER A 926 39.70 17.39 18.62
CA SER A 926 38.61 17.25 17.64
C SER A 926 38.58 15.84 17.01
N PHE A 927 37.40 15.36 16.62
CA PHE A 927 37.26 14.03 15.96
C PHE A 927 38.21 13.81 14.77
N PRO A 928 38.35 14.75 13.80
CA PRO A 928 39.26 14.55 12.67
C PRO A 928 40.72 14.41 13.11
N MET A 929 41.08 15.09 14.19
CA MET A 929 42.43 15.06 14.72
C MET A 929 42.71 13.78 15.51
N ARG A 930 41.69 13.22 16.19
CA ARG A 930 41.76 11.88 16.79
C ARG A 930 42.09 10.85 15.73
N ASP A 931 41.37 10.87 14.61
CA ASP A 931 41.58 9.92 13.51
C ASP A 931 42.99 10.06 12.91
N ALA A 932 43.44 11.29 12.66
CA ALA A 932 44.78 11.55 12.13
C ALA A 932 45.92 11.07 13.05
N VAL A 933 45.79 11.24 14.37
CA VAL A 933 46.74 10.71 15.35
C VAL A 933 46.63 9.18 15.43
N ARG A 934 45.42 8.64 15.38
CA ARG A 934 45.16 7.19 15.42
C ARG A 934 45.81 6.45 14.26
N GLU A 935 45.81 7.03 13.05
CA GLU A 935 46.56 6.49 11.90
C GLU A 935 48.06 6.28 12.21
N ARG A 936 48.64 7.12 13.05
CA ARG A 936 50.07 7.06 13.43
C ARG A 936 50.36 6.16 14.62
N LEU A 937 49.34 5.62 15.27
CA LEU A 937 49.50 4.61 16.33
C LEU A 937 49.83 3.23 15.77
N LEU A 938 49.63 3.01 14.47
CA LEU A 938 49.96 1.76 13.84
C LEU A 938 51.44 1.73 13.41
N PRO A 939 52.21 0.69 13.77
CA PRO A 939 53.64 0.59 13.46
C PRO A 939 53.88 0.26 11.97
N ASP A 940 55.01 0.70 11.41
CA ASP A 940 55.32 0.48 9.99
C ASP A 940 55.37 -1.00 9.57
N ASP A 941 55.87 -1.89 10.44
CA ASP A 941 55.69 -3.33 10.30
C ASP A 941 54.51 -3.78 11.17
N PRO A 942 53.42 -4.34 10.59
CA PRO A 942 52.30 -4.87 11.37
C PRO A 942 52.70 -5.87 12.46
N ALA A 943 53.80 -6.61 12.31
CA ALA A 943 54.27 -7.57 13.30
C ALA A 943 54.65 -6.93 14.65
N ASP A 944 55.02 -5.65 14.63
CA ASP A 944 55.45 -4.92 15.83
C ASP A 944 54.30 -4.69 16.82
N LEU A 945 53.03 -4.78 16.39
CA LEU A 945 51.87 -4.73 17.28
C LEU A 945 51.93 -5.81 18.38
N TRP A 946 52.53 -6.96 18.10
CA TRP A 946 52.69 -8.06 19.07
C TRP A 946 54.01 -8.01 19.84
N VAL A 947 54.94 -7.13 19.47
CA VAL A 947 56.29 -7.07 20.06
C VAL A 947 56.47 -5.79 20.89
N THR A 948 56.17 -4.64 20.31
CA THR A 948 56.36 -3.32 20.92
C THR A 948 55.05 -2.59 21.22
N GLY A 949 53.92 -3.05 20.66
CA GLY A 949 52.60 -2.46 20.87
C GLY A 949 52.29 -1.32 19.90
N LEU A 950 51.47 -0.35 20.32
CA LEU A 950 51.14 0.81 19.49
C LEU A 950 52.34 1.75 19.36
N ALA A 951 52.50 2.37 18.18
CA ALA A 951 53.57 3.31 17.85
C ALA A 951 53.34 4.71 18.46
N THR A 952 53.24 4.79 19.78
CA THR A 952 52.99 6.05 20.52
C THR A 952 54.04 7.12 20.22
N ASP A 953 55.28 6.73 19.96
CA ASP A 953 56.38 7.63 19.56
C ASP A 953 56.14 8.32 18.22
N ALA A 954 55.70 7.56 17.21
CA ALA A 954 55.43 8.09 15.88
C ALA A 954 54.22 9.03 15.91
N ALA A 955 53.16 8.64 16.62
CA ALA A 955 51.98 9.48 16.83
C ALA A 955 52.30 10.78 17.55
N ALA A 956 53.08 10.72 18.64
CA ALA A 956 53.49 11.90 19.40
C ALA A 956 54.45 12.82 18.61
N ALA A 957 55.35 12.25 17.78
CA ALA A 957 56.21 13.04 16.91
C ALA A 957 55.39 13.81 15.88
N TRP A 958 54.44 13.15 15.21
CA TRP A 958 53.55 13.79 14.23
C TRP A 958 52.68 14.88 14.86
N TRP A 959 52.09 14.60 16.02
CA TRP A 959 51.27 15.59 16.74
C TRP A 959 52.06 16.87 17.05
N ARG A 960 53.29 16.74 17.55
CA ARG A 960 54.13 17.91 17.88
C ARG A 960 54.54 18.73 16.66
N THR A 961 54.59 18.14 15.47
CA THR A 961 54.97 18.86 14.25
C THR A 961 53.78 19.46 13.51
N THR A 962 52.57 18.93 13.70
CA THR A 962 51.43 19.20 12.82
C THR A 962 50.14 19.57 13.58
N GLY A 963 50.01 19.16 14.84
CA GLY A 963 48.80 19.30 15.65
C GLY A 963 48.41 20.74 16.00
N ASP A 964 49.38 21.65 16.12
CA ASP A 964 49.14 23.07 16.43
C ASP A 964 48.90 23.95 15.18
N VAL A 965 49.03 23.40 13.97
CA VAL A 965 49.01 24.16 12.70
C VAL A 965 47.69 24.01 11.93
N ILE A 966 46.79 23.11 12.36
CA ILE A 966 45.56 22.72 11.63
C ILE A 966 44.29 23.14 12.37
#